data_AF-A0A9P6EDL9-F1
#
_entry.id   AF-A0A9P6EDL9-F1
#
_cell.length_a   1.000
_cell.length_b   1.000
_cell.length_c   1.000
_cell.angle_alpha   90.00
_cell.angle_beta   90.00
_cell.angle_gamma   90.00
#
_symmetry.space_group_name_H-M   'P 1'
#
loop_
_entity.id
_entity.type
_entity.pdbx_description
1 polymer ?
#
loop_
_entity_poly.entity_id
_entity_poly.type
_entity_poly.pdbx_seq_one_letter_code
_entity_poly.pdbx_strand_id
1 'polypeptide(L)'
;MADKPAPTAKSKVDQLFPGLKAAVKSKRAWKTFIRCWIVLTTVLVLMVADKSSRTMGQQASFFCVFVALMLPPSLALSVFFVAITTLLTGMLLGWAWGNAAMASAHNVRSATLLAQQQQQFKASLNPKIPVALQQQIAVFHGVFLDPRSSAVYGAFLFIGTFFLGAIRAYIPNLAILTIFATIVLDVVCTTGPLLPTTQYTLAKAFILPTVFYVAVAIGGIILIFPESLSHVWLSALVDDFWTHALELLRLQGQALQLQPSDHETWRELYAKVSEVRLELIQGADSLSSQLGLIGLDFSVGRLGPEDLRRMLGELRSLFFRTGSIQSFQAYVNDRNAFEQRTSEVELQDAQRFHTLHRKINEREKEHGHDLDSLVPILAECSASLRTACDDTINTCISWITECNSKRWRNLFRKQNTEQEQERHRKLVDEARGLEAALTEFRDVQRIMLVGPYKKFFDPKTKKLLKNDKMFASRSLFTCFVFIDTLDAFAEQLLKFLQLVIELDSQRRKTRFWFPGRIAKDTITGSGYKSSAGPFPMGTANDPTRFDSATETDNSSENPSESIVAPSSTKEKPAKPELFRETRLPARRNPDAFPPHTAFGKIWVKLGAFLRFFKSPEGIFAMRHAILSLALWIPAVCKPTAWFYYENKGLWALIMGQLGLAIYAGDQILNFLVRIIGTIIGLLLGMVVWYIGAGRGPGNAYGIVIASTFFLAPFLFLRISLPPQQMALWMMIGITIVFVAGYSWVNTHLNAIGNPGYGVTLGWKRALLVIIGFTAGFIVMLFPNPISSRVLVRKSIAAILNETGNIFATEIEAFLAEEASARKSANTDQDIKDDSEKHIDEESEKASKKEDRIKTTGRRALAIATRLKEIRPSLTFARFEPQLSGSWPSEDYGKLFELEARCLSSLILLITSFGKLDEKWCSVLVHKTPFMNPNFLSDVFSTIAVLSASLMHGHPLPAYLPSLRDRLIYHETHSFRGKMFNYSFKDTKYNTPVEKDNQLEESDTNDSAGPSKLDGASVGIEAEELTLDVLNDEHLPAHSAAIVSLSSLISRIDEMGEIIRKLCGEGTLKGYDSLQRFYIDQERVAGGGLFEVESRH
;
A
#
# COMPACT_ATOMS: atom_id res chain seq x y z
N MET A 1 8.31 -11.72 -46.58
CA MET A 1 9.18 -10.98 -45.63
C MET A 1 8.77 -9.52 -45.68
N ALA A 2 7.85 -9.11 -44.81
CA ALA A 2 7.45 -7.73 -44.66
C ALA A 2 8.12 -7.21 -43.38
N ASP A 3 8.86 -6.11 -43.49
CA ASP A 3 9.54 -5.44 -42.39
C ASP A 3 8.55 -5.14 -41.25
N LYS A 4 8.70 -5.85 -40.13
CA LYS A 4 8.06 -5.48 -38.86
C LYS A 4 8.74 -4.19 -38.36
N PRO A 5 7.98 -3.14 -37.99
CA PRO A 5 8.57 -2.01 -37.30
C PRO A 5 9.12 -2.50 -35.95
N ALA A 6 10.41 -2.26 -35.71
CA ALA A 6 11.07 -2.56 -34.45
C ALA A 6 10.26 -1.96 -33.26
N PRO A 7 10.18 -2.65 -32.12
CA PRO A 7 9.50 -2.12 -30.93
C PRO A 7 10.12 -0.78 -30.58
N THR A 8 9.30 0.27 -30.58
CA THR A 8 9.76 1.63 -30.26
C THR A 8 10.39 1.61 -28.86
N ALA A 9 11.72 1.68 -28.81
CA ALA A 9 12.45 1.83 -27.56
C ALA A 9 11.86 3.03 -26.82
N LYS A 10 11.23 2.79 -25.66
CA LYS A 10 10.75 3.87 -24.77
C LYS A 10 11.86 4.91 -24.69
N SER A 11 11.55 6.17 -25.01
CA SER A 11 12.53 7.26 -24.99
C SER A 11 13.29 7.20 -23.66
N LYS A 12 14.61 7.35 -23.67
CA LYS A 12 15.43 7.40 -22.44
C LYS A 12 14.88 8.42 -21.43
N VAL A 13 14.17 9.45 -21.91
CA VAL A 13 13.47 10.45 -21.08
C VAL A 13 12.28 9.86 -20.34
N ASP A 14 11.51 8.96 -20.94
CA ASP A 14 10.37 8.28 -20.28
C ASP A 14 10.84 7.25 -19.24
N GLN A 15 12.02 6.65 -19.46
CA GLN A 15 12.66 5.79 -18.47
C GLN A 15 13.25 6.57 -17.29
N LEU A 16 13.79 7.78 -17.54
CA LEU A 16 14.37 8.65 -16.50
C LEU A 16 13.31 9.42 -15.71
N PHE A 17 12.20 9.83 -16.34
CA PHE A 17 11.14 10.66 -15.73
C PHE A 17 9.75 10.08 -16.00
N PRO A 18 9.38 8.98 -15.31
CA PRO A 18 8.03 8.42 -15.43
C PRO A 18 6.99 9.46 -15.00
N GLY A 19 5.99 9.69 -15.86
CA GLY A 19 4.88 10.62 -15.58
C GLY A 19 5.10 12.07 -16.02
N LEU A 20 6.30 12.48 -16.46
CA LEU A 20 6.55 13.87 -16.87
C LEU A 20 5.65 14.31 -18.04
N LYS A 21 5.45 13.45 -19.04
CA LYS A 21 4.57 13.72 -20.19
C LYS A 21 3.11 13.92 -19.77
N ALA A 22 2.62 13.11 -18.83
CA ALA A 22 1.27 13.23 -18.30
C ALA A 22 1.11 14.53 -17.50
N ALA A 23 2.10 14.86 -16.67
CA ALA A 23 2.12 16.10 -15.89
C ALA A 23 2.13 17.36 -16.77
N VAL A 24 2.97 17.40 -17.80
CA VAL A 24 3.05 18.54 -18.73
C VAL A 24 1.73 18.76 -19.48
N LYS A 25 0.99 17.69 -19.78
CA LYS A 25 -0.33 17.77 -20.41
C LYS A 25 -1.45 18.17 -19.44
N SER A 26 -1.26 18.00 -18.13
CA SER A 26 -2.28 18.28 -17.13
C SER A 26 -2.46 19.78 -16.87
N LYS A 27 -3.65 20.31 -17.22
CA LYS A 27 -4.03 21.70 -16.93
C LYS A 27 -4.03 22.00 -15.41
N ARG A 28 -4.32 21.00 -14.58
CA ARG A 28 -4.34 21.13 -13.12
C ARG A 28 -2.94 21.29 -12.54
N ALA A 29 -1.98 20.52 -13.04
CA ALA A 29 -0.57 20.66 -12.66
C ALA A 29 -0.07 22.08 -12.96
N TRP A 30 -0.39 22.62 -14.14
CA TRP A 30 -0.06 24.00 -14.50
C TRP A 30 -0.70 25.06 -13.62
N LYS A 31 -1.99 24.95 -13.28
CA LYS A 31 -2.65 25.90 -12.35
C LYS A 31 -1.98 25.90 -10.98
N THR A 32 -1.71 24.70 -10.45
CA THR A 32 -1.04 24.51 -9.16
C THR A 32 0.38 25.06 -9.18
N PHE A 33 1.10 24.81 -10.27
CA PHE A 33 2.44 25.34 -10.49
C PHE A 33 2.45 26.87 -10.55
N ILE A 34 1.57 27.49 -11.35
CA ILE A 34 1.48 28.96 -11.45
C ILE A 34 1.21 29.58 -10.08
N ARG A 35 0.30 29.00 -9.28
CA ARG A 35 0.05 29.43 -7.91
C ARG A 35 1.31 29.36 -7.03
N CYS A 36 2.00 28.22 -7.04
CA CYS A 36 3.22 28.05 -6.27
C CYS A 36 4.35 28.96 -6.74
N TRP A 37 4.44 29.21 -8.06
CA TRP A 37 5.43 30.08 -8.69
C TRP A 37 5.23 31.55 -8.32
N ILE A 38 3.98 32.02 -8.33
CA ILE A 38 3.64 33.38 -7.87
C ILE A 38 3.98 33.54 -6.39
N VAL A 39 3.56 32.60 -5.54
CA VAL A 39 3.88 32.63 -4.10
C VAL A 39 5.39 32.62 -3.86
N LEU A 40 6.14 31.77 -4.56
CA LEU A 40 7.60 31.73 -4.46
C LEU A 40 8.23 33.08 -4.85
N THR A 41 7.75 33.69 -5.93
CA THR A 41 8.23 35.00 -6.40
C THR A 41 7.94 36.09 -5.37
N THR A 42 6.73 36.13 -4.82
CA THR A 42 6.35 37.09 -3.76
C THR A 42 7.24 36.94 -2.52
N VAL A 43 7.53 35.71 -2.11
CA VAL A 43 8.39 35.44 -0.94
C VAL A 43 9.85 35.84 -1.21
N LEU A 44 10.36 35.63 -2.42
CA LEU A 44 11.68 36.12 -2.85
C LEU A 44 11.76 37.65 -2.83
N VAL A 45 10.69 38.34 -3.24
CA VAL A 45 10.61 39.81 -3.14
C VAL A 45 10.65 40.26 -1.68
N LEU A 46 9.93 39.57 -0.79
CA LEU A 46 9.95 39.87 0.65
C LEU A 46 11.34 39.70 1.27
N MET A 47 12.11 38.71 0.81
CA MET A 47 13.50 38.48 1.25
C MET A 47 14.42 39.64 0.86
N VAL A 48 14.27 40.17 -0.35
CA VAL A 48 15.15 41.18 -0.94
C VAL A 48 14.80 42.60 -0.50
N ALA A 49 13.53 42.89 -0.21
CA ALA A 49 13.11 44.21 0.21
C ALA A 49 13.59 44.57 1.64
N ASP A 50 14.28 45.70 1.78
CA ASP A 50 14.94 46.11 3.02
C ASP A 50 13.99 46.25 4.22
N LYS A 51 12.80 46.84 4.02
CA LYS A 51 11.83 47.07 5.09
C LYS A 51 11.24 45.77 5.62
N SER A 52 10.88 44.84 4.74
CA SER A 52 10.39 43.50 5.13
C SER A 52 11.50 42.65 5.73
N SER A 53 12.70 42.66 5.13
CA SER A 53 13.86 41.92 5.65
C SER A 53 14.28 42.38 7.05
N ARG A 54 14.21 43.69 7.33
CA ARG A 54 14.46 44.25 8.68
C ARG A 54 13.42 43.82 9.71
N THR A 55 12.15 43.82 9.34
CA THR A 55 11.05 43.42 10.25
C THR A 55 11.05 41.93 10.53
N MET A 56 11.41 41.09 9.56
CA MET A 56 11.49 39.63 9.71
C MET A 56 12.69 39.16 10.57
N GLY A 57 13.63 40.06 10.89
CA GLY A 57 14.90 39.72 11.51
C GLY A 57 15.96 39.50 10.42
N GLN A 58 16.82 40.49 10.22
CA GLN A 58 17.76 40.59 9.10
C GLN A 58 18.57 39.30 8.84
N GLN A 59 18.97 38.56 9.88
CA GLN A 59 19.85 37.38 9.74
C GLN A 59 19.14 36.10 9.22
N ALA A 60 17.81 36.07 9.19
CA ALA A 60 17.03 34.86 8.89
C ALA A 60 15.92 35.07 7.83
N SER A 61 15.95 36.20 7.10
CA SER A 61 14.92 36.54 6.11
C SER A 61 14.80 35.52 4.97
N PHE A 62 15.88 34.82 4.59
CA PHE A 62 15.84 33.77 3.56
C PHE A 62 15.08 32.49 4.00
N PHE A 63 14.81 32.32 5.31
CA PHE A 63 14.10 31.15 5.82
C PHE A 63 12.65 31.07 5.31
N CYS A 64 12.02 32.20 4.96
CA CYS A 64 10.69 32.19 4.36
C CYS A 64 10.66 31.48 2.99
N VAL A 65 11.70 31.67 2.16
CA VAL A 65 11.86 31.00 0.87
C VAL A 65 12.11 29.51 1.06
N PHE A 66 12.87 29.14 2.10
CA PHE A 66 13.09 27.75 2.47
C PHE A 66 11.79 27.03 2.82
N VAL A 67 10.94 27.64 3.67
CA VAL A 67 9.63 27.07 4.01
C VAL A 67 8.73 26.98 2.78
N ALA A 68 8.78 27.96 1.87
CA ALA A 68 8.03 27.92 0.60
C ALA A 68 8.41 26.73 -0.30
N LEU A 69 9.68 26.35 -0.32
CA LEU A 69 10.15 25.18 -1.06
C LEU A 69 9.90 23.87 -0.33
N MET A 70 9.89 23.85 1.00
CA MET A 70 9.55 22.64 1.77
C MET A 70 8.05 22.34 1.76
N LEU A 71 7.20 23.35 1.90
CA LEU A 71 5.75 23.20 2.00
C LEU A 71 5.07 24.15 1.01
N PRO A 72 5.06 23.84 -0.29
CA PRO A 72 4.51 24.73 -1.30
C PRO A 72 2.98 24.75 -1.15
N PRO A 73 2.30 25.83 -1.57
CA PRO A 73 0.84 25.89 -1.58
C PRO A 73 0.28 25.05 -2.73
N SER A 74 0.63 23.76 -2.84
CA SER A 74 0.14 22.85 -3.88
C SER A 74 -1.13 22.12 -3.48
N LEU A 75 -1.39 22.01 -2.17
CA LEU A 75 -2.53 21.27 -1.63
C LEU A 75 -3.82 22.09 -1.58
N ALA A 76 -4.95 21.39 -1.39
CA ALA A 76 -6.23 22.01 -1.08
C ALA A 76 -6.17 22.78 0.26
N LEU A 77 -7.02 23.81 0.39
CA LEU A 77 -6.99 24.76 1.52
C LEU A 77 -7.01 24.07 2.90
N SER A 78 -7.93 23.13 3.11
CA SER A 78 -8.11 22.41 4.38
C SER A 78 -6.88 21.59 4.76
N VAL A 79 -6.33 20.82 3.81
CA VAL A 79 -5.13 20.01 4.02
C VAL A 79 -3.91 20.90 4.27
N PHE A 80 -3.78 21.99 3.53
CA PHE A 80 -2.69 22.95 3.72
C PHE A 80 -2.78 23.66 5.07
N PHE A 81 -3.99 23.97 5.55
CA PHE A 81 -4.20 24.56 6.88
C PHE A 81 -3.79 23.59 8.00
N VAL A 82 -4.12 22.30 7.89
CA VAL A 82 -3.63 21.27 8.82
C VAL A 82 -2.09 21.17 8.77
N ALA A 83 -1.48 21.26 7.59
CA ALA A 83 -0.02 21.25 7.46
C ALA A 83 0.65 22.48 8.08
N ILE A 84 0.08 23.68 7.92
CA ILE A 84 0.58 24.91 8.54
C ILE A 84 0.43 24.86 10.06
N THR A 85 -0.74 24.45 10.56
CA THR A 85 -0.99 24.40 12.00
C THR A 85 -0.08 23.41 12.70
N THR A 86 0.17 22.24 12.09
CA THR A 86 1.16 21.28 12.59
C THR A 86 2.59 21.81 12.54
N LEU A 87 2.98 22.53 11.47
CA LEU A 87 4.27 23.20 11.36
C LEU A 87 4.47 24.25 12.47
N LEU A 88 3.51 25.15 12.66
CA LEU A 88 3.57 26.21 13.67
C LEU A 88 3.56 25.62 15.08
N THR A 89 2.73 24.61 15.34
CA THR A 89 2.71 23.88 16.61
C THR A 89 4.06 23.23 16.89
N GLY A 90 4.71 22.64 15.88
CA GLY A 90 6.06 22.10 15.99
C GLY A 90 7.09 23.15 16.40
N MET A 91 7.10 24.30 15.73
CA MET A 91 8.00 25.41 16.09
C MET A 91 7.77 25.91 17.52
N LEU A 92 6.51 26.01 17.96
CA LEU A 92 6.16 26.42 19.32
C LEU A 92 6.56 25.38 20.36
N LEU A 93 6.44 24.08 20.05
CA LEU A 93 6.89 23.00 20.92
C LEU A 93 8.41 23.02 21.09
N GLY A 94 9.16 23.17 19.99
CA GLY A 94 10.62 23.33 20.03
C GLY A 94 11.04 24.57 20.84
N TRP A 95 10.32 25.68 20.68
CA TRP A 95 10.54 26.91 21.46
C TRP A 95 10.25 26.72 22.95
N ALA A 96 9.12 26.11 23.31
CA ALA A 96 8.74 25.87 24.70
C ALA A 96 9.75 24.95 25.40
N TRP A 97 10.17 23.86 24.75
CA TRP A 97 11.20 22.96 25.28
C TRP A 97 12.57 23.63 25.39
N GLY A 98 12.96 24.42 24.37
CA GLY A 98 14.19 25.20 24.40
C GLY A 98 14.22 26.27 25.50
N ASN A 99 13.08 26.92 25.79
CA ASN A 99 12.97 27.86 26.91
C ASN A 99 13.07 27.16 28.27
N ALA A 100 12.50 25.96 28.41
CA ALA A 100 12.65 25.16 29.62
C ALA A 100 14.13 24.79 29.85
N ALA A 101 14.86 24.46 28.78
CA ALA A 101 16.31 24.24 28.83
C ALA A 101 17.05 25.51 29.28
N MET A 102 16.71 26.66 28.70
CA MET A 102 17.33 27.94 29.05
C MET A 102 17.07 28.38 30.49
N ALA A 103 15.84 28.22 31.00
CA ALA A 103 15.50 28.50 32.39
C ALA A 103 16.26 27.59 33.36
N SER A 104 16.30 26.29 33.07
CA SER A 104 17.01 25.31 33.89
C SER A 104 18.52 25.56 33.90
N ALA A 105 19.09 25.90 32.73
CA ALA A 105 20.51 26.19 32.60
C ALA A 105 20.92 27.48 33.35
N HIS A 106 20.04 28.49 33.38
CA HIS A 106 20.28 29.72 34.12
C HIS A 106 20.38 29.48 35.64
N ASN A 107 19.51 28.63 36.19
CA ASN A 107 19.51 28.30 37.62
C ASN A 107 20.79 27.57 38.07
N VAL A 108 21.41 26.81 37.16
CA VAL A 108 22.62 26.01 37.44
C VAL A 108 23.91 26.83 37.19
N ARG A 109 23.80 27.97 36.50
CA ARG A 109 24.95 28.78 36.10
C ARG A 109 25.60 29.45 37.30
N SER A 110 26.93 29.44 37.34
CA SER A 110 27.69 30.02 38.44
C SER A 110 27.74 31.56 38.36
N ALA A 111 27.11 32.23 39.33
CA ALA A 111 27.07 33.70 39.38
C ALA A 111 28.46 34.34 39.55
N THR A 112 29.35 33.69 40.30
CA THR A 112 30.73 34.16 40.55
C THR A 112 31.58 34.15 39.29
N LEU A 113 31.54 33.05 38.53
CA LEU A 113 32.27 32.90 37.27
C LEU A 113 31.74 33.85 36.19
N LEU A 114 30.42 34.05 36.12
CA LEU A 114 29.84 35.03 35.20
C LEU A 114 30.28 36.46 35.55
N ALA A 115 30.29 36.83 36.84
CA ALA A 115 30.77 38.14 37.27
C ALA A 115 32.25 38.35 36.91
N GLN A 116 33.09 37.33 37.13
CA GLN A 116 34.50 37.34 36.73
C GLN A 116 34.69 37.49 35.21
N GLN A 117 33.95 36.73 34.41
CA GLN A 117 33.99 36.81 32.94
C GLN A 117 33.53 38.18 32.43
N GLN A 118 32.50 38.78 33.05
CA GLN A 118 32.05 40.13 32.72
C GLN A 118 33.09 41.20 33.08
N GLN A 119 33.79 41.05 34.22
CA GLN A 119 34.88 41.94 34.60
C GLN A 119 36.07 41.84 33.65
N GLN A 120 36.47 40.61 33.28
CA GLN A 120 37.53 40.37 32.29
C GLN A 120 37.17 40.94 30.92
N PHE A 121 35.92 40.75 30.48
CA PHE A 121 35.44 41.33 29.24
C PHE A 121 35.49 42.87 29.28
N LYS A 122 35.03 43.49 30.37
CA LYS A 122 35.10 44.95 30.57
C LYS A 122 36.54 45.47 30.52
N ALA A 123 37.51 44.72 31.07
CA ALA A 123 38.92 45.08 31.00
C ALA A 123 39.52 44.95 29.59
N SER A 124 38.98 44.06 28.75
CA SER A 124 39.42 43.85 27.36
C SER A 124 38.76 44.79 26.33
N LEU A 125 37.87 45.70 26.77
CA LEU A 125 37.14 46.58 25.87
C LEU A 125 38.06 47.60 25.19
N ASN A 126 37.99 47.65 23.86
CA ASN A 126 38.65 48.71 23.10
C ASN A 126 37.72 49.94 22.99
N PRO A 127 38.11 51.14 23.46
CA PRO A 127 37.25 52.32 23.45
C PRO A 127 36.88 52.81 22.04
N LYS A 128 37.60 52.36 20.99
CA LYS A 128 37.37 52.78 19.60
C LYS A 128 36.25 52.04 18.88
N ILE A 129 35.71 50.95 19.43
CA ILE A 129 34.71 50.09 18.77
C ILE A 129 33.44 50.05 19.64
N PRO A 130 32.22 50.08 19.07
CA PRO A 130 30.98 49.98 19.84
C PRO A 130 30.93 48.74 20.75
N VAL A 131 30.58 48.94 22.02
CA VAL A 131 30.55 47.89 23.06
C VAL A 131 29.63 46.73 22.68
N ALA A 132 28.50 47.00 22.02
CA ALA A 132 27.55 45.98 21.58
C ALA A 132 28.16 44.99 20.56
N LEU A 133 28.99 45.49 19.63
CA LEU A 133 29.66 44.66 18.63
C LEU A 133 30.73 43.77 19.28
N GLN A 134 31.53 44.34 20.19
CA GLN A 134 32.53 43.59 20.94
C GLN A 134 31.91 42.51 21.82
N GLN A 135 30.76 42.81 22.43
CA GLN A 135 30.02 41.84 23.26
C GLN A 135 29.49 40.69 22.40
N GLN A 136 28.96 40.98 21.21
CA GLN A 136 28.48 39.96 20.28
C GLN A 136 29.63 39.05 19.80
N ILE A 137 30.81 39.62 19.51
CA ILE A 137 32.02 38.86 19.16
C ILE A 137 32.43 37.94 20.33
N ALA A 138 32.53 38.48 21.55
CA ALA A 138 32.91 37.73 22.74
C ALA A 138 31.94 36.58 23.09
N VAL A 139 30.64 36.78 22.85
CA VAL A 139 29.61 35.74 22.98
C VAL A 139 29.91 34.55 22.07
N PHE A 140 30.16 34.79 20.79
CA PHE A 140 30.42 33.71 19.83
C PHE A 140 31.84 33.12 19.91
N HIS A 141 32.80 33.83 20.51
CA HIS A 141 34.07 33.25 20.94
C HIS A 141 33.96 32.36 22.18
N GLY A 142 32.77 32.25 22.77
CA GLY A 142 32.54 31.38 23.92
C GLY A 142 33.17 31.89 25.22
N VAL A 143 33.48 33.19 25.32
CA VAL A 143 34.07 33.79 26.53
C VAL A 143 33.16 33.56 27.74
N PHE A 144 31.85 33.62 27.51
CA PHE A 144 30.80 33.42 28.52
C PHE A 144 30.32 31.96 28.65
N LEU A 145 31.04 30.96 28.16
CA LEU A 145 30.63 29.57 28.35
C LEU A 145 30.84 29.12 29.81
N ASP A 146 29.83 28.47 30.38
CA ASP A 146 29.88 27.74 31.67
C ASP A 146 29.62 26.25 31.39
N PRO A 147 30.56 25.33 31.72
CA PRO A 147 30.39 23.90 31.53
C PRO A 147 29.11 23.33 32.16
N ARG A 148 28.68 23.88 33.31
CA ARG A 148 27.47 23.40 34.00
C ARG A 148 26.22 23.75 33.21
N SER A 149 26.14 25.00 32.74
CA SER A 149 25.05 25.46 31.89
C SER A 149 25.02 24.69 30.57
N SER A 150 26.18 24.46 29.95
CA SER A 150 26.29 23.67 28.72
C SER A 150 25.80 22.23 28.92
N ALA A 151 26.18 21.56 30.02
CA ALA A 151 25.73 20.20 30.31
C ALA A 151 24.19 20.10 30.40
N VAL A 152 23.53 21.09 31.00
CA VAL A 152 22.06 21.15 31.05
C VAL A 152 21.46 21.27 29.65
N TYR A 153 21.96 22.17 28.80
CA TYR A 153 21.50 22.27 27.41
C TYR A 153 21.71 20.96 26.63
N GLY A 154 22.82 20.26 26.84
CA GLY A 154 23.09 18.98 26.21
C GLY A 154 22.10 17.89 26.64
N ALA A 155 21.75 17.83 27.93
CA ALA A 155 20.74 16.90 28.44
C ALA A 155 19.35 17.18 27.86
N PHE A 156 18.94 18.45 27.82
CA PHE A 156 17.66 18.85 27.23
C PHE A 156 17.60 18.62 25.72
N LEU A 157 18.71 18.86 25.00
CA LEU A 157 18.82 18.55 23.57
C LEU A 157 18.69 17.04 23.33
N PHE A 158 19.37 16.21 24.11
CA PHE A 158 19.27 14.75 24.01
C PHE A 158 17.84 14.26 24.25
N ILE A 159 17.18 14.69 25.33
CA ILE A 159 15.82 14.26 25.66
C ILE A 159 14.81 14.78 24.61
N GLY A 160 14.94 16.04 24.20
CA GLY A 160 14.05 16.66 23.22
C GLY A 160 14.16 16.01 21.84
N THR A 161 15.38 15.81 21.35
CA THR A 161 15.62 15.14 20.06
C THR A 161 15.26 13.66 20.10
N PHE A 162 15.46 12.97 21.23
CA PHE A 162 14.98 11.60 21.43
C PHE A 162 13.45 11.53 21.30
N PHE A 163 12.73 12.39 22.01
CA PHE A 163 11.27 12.43 21.98
C PHE A 163 10.73 12.77 20.58
N LEU A 164 11.29 13.78 19.91
CA LEU A 164 10.91 14.15 18.55
C LEU A 164 11.26 13.07 17.52
N GLY A 165 12.41 12.39 17.69
CA GLY A 165 12.81 11.24 16.89
C GLY A 165 11.87 10.05 17.06
N ALA A 166 11.39 9.79 18.29
CA ALA A 166 10.39 8.77 18.56
C ALA A 166 9.05 9.10 17.90
N ILE A 167 8.55 10.33 18.04
CA ILE A 167 7.32 10.75 17.34
C ILE A 167 7.47 10.56 15.83
N ARG A 168 8.61 10.92 15.26
CA ARG A 168 8.86 10.76 13.81
C ARG A 168 8.85 9.31 13.36
N ALA A 169 9.33 8.38 14.20
CA ALA A 169 9.35 6.95 13.87
C ALA A 169 7.98 6.27 14.05
N TYR A 170 7.23 6.62 15.10
CA TYR A 170 5.91 6.03 15.37
C TYR A 170 4.76 6.68 14.63
N ILE A 171 4.84 7.99 14.39
CA ILE A 171 3.80 8.80 13.75
C ILE A 171 4.43 9.67 12.65
N PRO A 172 4.86 9.08 11.54
CA PRO A 172 5.52 9.80 10.44
C PRO A 172 4.58 10.79 9.73
N ASN A 173 3.26 10.67 9.90
CA ASN A 173 2.30 11.70 9.49
C ASN A 173 2.57 13.08 10.16
N LEU A 174 3.23 13.08 11.32
CA LEU A 174 3.66 14.29 12.03
C LEU A 174 5.11 14.68 11.71
N ALA A 175 5.70 14.18 10.62
CA ALA A 175 7.08 14.49 10.24
C ALA A 175 7.35 15.99 10.16
N ILE A 176 6.45 16.78 9.55
CA ILE A 176 6.57 18.25 9.47
C ILE A 176 6.69 18.88 10.87
N LEU A 177 5.83 18.46 11.81
CA LEU A 177 5.86 18.95 13.18
C LEU A 177 7.22 18.67 13.83
N THR A 178 7.68 17.41 13.74
CA THR A 178 8.96 17.01 14.35
C THR A 178 10.16 17.71 13.74
N ILE A 179 10.20 17.88 12.41
CA ILE A 179 11.31 18.54 11.71
C ILE A 179 11.45 19.99 12.17
N PHE A 180 10.36 20.76 12.15
CA PHE A 180 10.42 22.16 12.54
C PHE A 180 10.57 22.36 14.05
N ALA A 181 10.08 21.43 14.87
CA ALA A 181 10.36 21.39 16.31
C ALA A 181 11.85 21.18 16.58
N THR A 182 12.47 20.22 15.90
CA THR A 182 13.91 19.92 16.05
C THR A 182 14.76 21.11 15.59
N ILE A 183 14.47 21.72 14.43
CA ILE A 183 15.22 22.90 13.94
C ILE A 183 15.20 24.04 14.97
N VAL A 184 14.04 24.37 15.53
CA VAL A 184 13.94 25.43 16.55
C VAL A 184 14.67 25.04 17.83
N LEU A 185 14.54 23.78 18.26
CA LEU A 185 15.25 23.26 19.42
C LEU A 185 16.77 23.35 19.25
N ASP A 186 17.30 22.95 18.10
CA ASP A 186 18.73 22.98 17.80
C ASP A 186 19.28 24.41 17.85
N VAL A 187 18.54 25.35 17.27
CA VAL A 187 18.90 26.77 17.28
C VAL A 187 19.00 27.28 18.72
N VAL A 188 18.00 27.02 19.55
CA VAL A 188 17.96 27.48 20.95
C VAL A 188 19.05 26.81 21.78
N CYS A 189 19.25 25.50 21.66
CA CYS A 189 20.26 24.76 22.41
C CYS A 189 21.70 25.04 21.93
N THR A 190 21.90 25.47 20.69
CA THR A 190 23.23 25.80 20.15
C THR A 190 23.65 27.23 20.51
N THR A 191 22.72 28.18 20.43
CA THR A 191 23.02 29.59 20.69
C THR A 191 22.85 29.99 22.16
N GLY A 192 21.92 29.34 22.87
CA GLY A 192 21.61 29.60 24.28
C GLY A 192 22.80 29.50 25.24
N PRO A 193 23.65 28.46 25.18
CA PRO A 193 24.82 28.34 26.07
C PRO A 193 25.84 29.48 25.96
N LEU A 194 25.93 30.10 24.78
CA LEU A 194 26.87 31.19 24.50
C LEU A 194 26.42 32.51 25.13
N LEU A 195 25.13 32.67 25.37
CA LEU A 195 24.56 33.92 25.88
C LEU A 195 24.81 34.05 27.40
N PRO A 196 25.25 35.24 27.88
CA PRO A 196 25.42 35.51 29.30
C PRO A 196 24.09 35.77 30.02
N THR A 197 23.03 36.12 29.29
CA THR A 197 21.69 36.43 29.82
C THR A 197 20.63 35.60 29.11
N THR A 198 19.54 35.29 29.80
CA THR A 198 18.42 34.53 29.23
C THR A 198 17.66 35.36 28.21
N GLN A 199 17.63 34.90 26.96
CA GLN A 199 16.86 35.51 25.88
C GLN A 199 15.85 34.51 25.32
N TYR A 200 14.63 34.52 25.89
CA TYR A 200 13.53 33.65 25.45
C TYR A 200 12.97 33.99 24.06
N THR A 201 13.43 35.08 23.45
CA THR A 201 12.98 35.56 22.14
C THR A 201 13.77 34.98 20.96
N LEU A 202 14.71 34.07 21.21
CA LEU A 202 15.63 33.59 20.18
C LEU A 202 14.92 32.87 19.02
N ALA A 203 13.82 32.16 19.30
CA ALA A 203 13.01 31.51 18.27
C ALA A 203 12.28 32.50 17.34
N LYS A 204 12.15 33.79 17.70
CA LYS A 204 11.53 34.81 16.85
C LYS A 204 12.24 34.93 15.49
N ALA A 205 13.54 34.65 15.44
CA ALA A 205 14.33 34.68 14.20
C ALA A 205 13.80 33.70 13.13
N PHE A 206 13.16 32.59 13.52
CA PHE A 206 12.64 31.58 12.58
C PHE A 206 11.11 31.59 12.49
N ILE A 207 10.42 31.84 13.61
CA ILE A 207 8.96 31.89 13.64
C ILE A 207 8.45 33.07 12.81
N LEU A 208 9.08 34.24 12.91
CA LEU A 208 8.59 35.44 12.23
C LEU A 208 8.65 35.30 10.70
N PRO A 209 9.78 34.91 10.07
CA PRO A 209 9.82 34.64 8.62
C PRO A 209 8.79 33.62 8.14
N THR A 210 8.52 32.61 8.97
CA THR A 210 7.53 31.56 8.70
C THR A 210 6.11 32.11 8.68
N VAL A 211 5.74 32.98 9.63
CA VAL A 211 4.40 33.58 9.68
C VAL A 211 4.13 34.45 8.44
N PHE A 212 5.12 35.22 7.98
CA PHE A 212 5.00 35.96 6.71
C PHE A 212 4.77 35.03 5.52
N TYR A 213 5.53 33.93 5.44
CA TYR A 213 5.31 32.93 4.41
C TYR A 213 3.89 32.34 4.48
N VAL A 214 3.43 31.96 5.67
CA VAL A 214 2.09 31.41 5.90
C VAL A 214 1.01 32.38 5.42
N ALA A 215 1.13 33.67 5.73
CA ALA A 215 0.19 34.69 5.28
C ALA A 215 0.12 34.79 3.75
N VAL A 216 1.28 34.82 3.08
CA VAL A 216 1.36 34.85 1.61
C VAL A 216 0.82 33.56 0.99
N ALA A 217 1.10 32.41 1.59
CA ALA A 217 0.65 31.11 1.09
C ALA A 217 -0.86 30.94 1.20
N ILE A 218 -1.46 31.32 2.34
CA ILE A 218 -2.92 31.33 2.53
C ILE A 218 -3.56 32.30 1.52
N GLY A 219 -3.00 33.51 1.38
CA GLY A 219 -3.45 34.48 0.38
C GLY A 219 -3.38 33.91 -1.04
N GLY A 220 -2.30 33.22 -1.38
CA GLY A 220 -2.12 32.57 -2.68
C GLY A 220 -3.14 31.46 -2.95
N ILE A 221 -3.50 30.65 -1.96
CA ILE A 221 -4.51 29.59 -2.12
C ILE A 221 -5.92 30.16 -2.27
N ILE A 222 -6.24 31.24 -1.56
CA ILE A 222 -7.56 31.87 -1.61
C ILE A 222 -7.75 32.67 -2.90
N LEU A 223 -6.73 33.44 -3.32
CA LEU A 223 -6.83 34.37 -4.44
C LEU A 223 -6.50 33.73 -5.80
N ILE A 224 -5.57 32.77 -5.85
CA ILE A 224 -5.06 32.19 -7.11
C ILE A 224 -5.58 30.77 -7.23
N PHE A 225 -6.63 30.56 -8.03
CA PHE A 225 -7.25 29.24 -8.27
C PHE A 225 -7.59 28.48 -6.96
N PRO A 226 -8.60 28.92 -6.20
CA PRO A 226 -9.02 28.22 -4.99
C PRO A 226 -9.57 26.84 -5.33
N GLU A 227 -8.97 25.81 -4.72
CA GLU A 227 -9.40 24.41 -4.84
C GLU A 227 -9.86 23.90 -3.46
N SER A 228 -11.10 23.40 -3.41
CA SER A 228 -11.61 22.66 -2.24
C SER A 228 -11.15 21.20 -2.30
N LEU A 229 -11.01 20.55 -1.15
CA LEU A 229 -10.69 19.12 -1.08
C LEU A 229 -11.77 18.29 -1.77
N SER A 230 -13.06 18.64 -1.63
CA SER A 230 -14.15 17.99 -2.37
C SER A 230 -14.04 18.12 -3.90
N HIS A 231 -13.44 19.20 -4.41
CA HIS A 231 -13.17 19.35 -5.85
C HIS A 231 -11.99 18.47 -6.28
N VAL A 232 -10.92 18.49 -5.50
CA VAL A 232 -9.74 17.64 -5.72
C VAL A 232 -10.10 16.16 -5.70
N TRP A 233 -10.92 15.74 -4.73
CA TRP A 233 -11.33 14.35 -4.56
C TRP A 233 -12.19 13.86 -5.73
N LEU A 234 -13.17 14.63 -6.20
CA LEU A 234 -13.97 14.25 -7.38
C LEU A 234 -13.14 14.22 -8.67
N SER A 235 -12.17 15.14 -8.82
CA SER A 235 -11.24 15.07 -9.94
C SER A 235 -10.36 13.83 -9.88
N ALA A 236 -9.79 13.51 -8.72
CA ALA A 236 -9.01 12.30 -8.51
C ALA A 236 -9.85 11.04 -8.71
N LEU A 237 -11.14 11.05 -8.36
CA LEU A 237 -12.04 9.92 -8.60
C LEU A 237 -12.17 9.62 -10.10
N VAL A 238 -12.26 10.67 -10.92
CA VAL A 238 -12.29 10.51 -12.38
C VAL A 238 -10.91 10.11 -12.91
N ASP A 239 -9.88 10.90 -12.61
CA ASP A 239 -8.55 10.82 -13.21
C ASP A 239 -7.72 9.62 -12.73
N ASP A 240 -7.88 9.20 -11.46
CA ASP A 240 -7.05 8.15 -10.83
C ASP A 240 -7.79 6.82 -10.71
N PHE A 241 -9.13 6.79 -10.71
CA PHE A 241 -9.91 5.55 -10.60
C PHE A 241 -10.68 5.19 -11.87
N TRP A 242 -11.62 6.04 -12.31
CA TRP A 242 -12.54 5.66 -13.40
C TRP A 242 -11.86 5.54 -14.76
N THR A 243 -10.89 6.42 -15.06
CA THR A 243 -10.06 6.33 -16.26
C THR A 243 -9.29 5.01 -16.33
N HIS A 244 -8.66 4.59 -15.24
CA HIS A 244 -7.90 3.34 -15.18
C HIS A 244 -8.82 2.11 -15.19
N ALA A 245 -10.00 2.19 -14.55
CA ALA A 245 -11.02 1.14 -14.63
C ALA A 245 -11.54 0.96 -16.07
N LEU A 246 -11.79 2.07 -16.78
CA LEU A 246 -12.17 2.09 -18.19
C LEU A 246 -11.06 1.54 -19.08
N GLU A 247 -9.81 1.94 -18.85
CA GLU A 247 -8.66 1.44 -19.59
C GLU A 247 -8.49 -0.07 -19.38
N LEU A 248 -8.67 -0.57 -18.17
CA LEU A 248 -8.60 -2.01 -17.87
C LEU A 248 -9.70 -2.80 -18.61
N LEU A 249 -10.93 -2.29 -18.67
CA LEU A 249 -12.03 -2.88 -19.45
C LEU A 249 -11.72 -2.89 -20.96
N ARG A 250 -11.13 -1.81 -21.48
CA ARG A 250 -10.73 -1.72 -22.90
C ARG A 250 -9.56 -2.65 -23.23
N LEU A 251 -8.58 -2.76 -22.35
CA LEU A 251 -7.47 -3.72 -22.48
C LEU A 251 -7.96 -5.17 -22.41
N GLN A 252 -8.98 -5.46 -21.62
CA GLN A 252 -9.67 -6.75 -21.63
C GLN A 252 -10.31 -7.02 -23.00
N GLY A 253 -10.98 -6.02 -23.59
CA GLY A 253 -11.51 -6.11 -24.96
C GLY A 253 -10.43 -6.35 -26.03
N GLN A 254 -9.27 -5.69 -25.90
CA GLN A 254 -8.12 -5.91 -26.78
C GLN A 254 -7.52 -7.31 -26.62
N ALA A 255 -7.47 -7.85 -25.40
CA ALA A 255 -6.98 -9.21 -25.15
C ALA A 255 -7.83 -10.26 -25.88
N LEU A 256 -9.15 -10.05 -25.95
CA LEU A 256 -10.06 -10.95 -26.66
C LEU A 256 -9.91 -10.92 -28.20
N GLN A 257 -9.23 -9.91 -28.76
CA GLN A 257 -8.95 -9.81 -30.20
C GLN A 257 -7.61 -10.46 -30.58
N LEU A 258 -6.74 -10.74 -29.60
CA LEU A 258 -5.46 -11.39 -29.81
C LEU A 258 -5.62 -12.91 -29.76
N GLN A 259 -4.75 -13.62 -30.47
CA GLN A 259 -4.64 -15.06 -30.33
C GLN A 259 -3.84 -15.39 -29.06
N PRO A 260 -4.39 -16.19 -28.12
CA PRO A 260 -3.68 -16.65 -26.92
C PRO A 260 -2.32 -17.31 -27.20
N SER A 261 -2.17 -17.98 -28.35
CA SER A 261 -0.91 -18.57 -28.82
C SER A 261 0.22 -17.57 -29.12
N ASP A 262 -0.08 -16.28 -29.32
CA ASP A 262 0.95 -15.25 -29.53
C ASP A 262 1.60 -14.84 -28.19
N HIS A 263 2.57 -15.63 -27.75
CA HIS A 263 3.14 -15.50 -26.40
C HIS A 263 3.78 -14.14 -26.09
N GLU A 264 4.49 -13.54 -27.06
CA GLU A 264 5.21 -12.28 -26.84
C GLU A 264 4.25 -11.09 -26.71
N THR A 265 3.28 -10.98 -27.62
CA THR A 265 2.29 -9.90 -27.62
C THR A 265 1.36 -9.99 -26.42
N TRP A 266 0.98 -11.22 -26.02
CA TRP A 266 0.18 -11.44 -24.81
C TRP A 266 0.94 -11.01 -23.54
N ARG A 267 2.24 -11.33 -23.45
CA ARG A 267 3.08 -10.91 -22.32
C ARG A 267 3.20 -9.40 -22.23
N GLU A 268 3.38 -8.71 -23.36
CA GLU A 268 3.41 -7.25 -23.41
C GLU A 268 2.07 -6.63 -22.99
N LEU A 269 0.95 -7.20 -23.42
CA LEU A 269 -0.37 -6.75 -23.01
C LEU A 269 -0.60 -6.97 -21.52
N TYR A 270 -0.26 -8.16 -21.01
CA TYR A 270 -0.36 -8.49 -19.58
C TYR A 270 0.49 -7.55 -18.72
N ALA A 271 1.69 -7.19 -19.17
CA ALA A 271 2.53 -6.21 -18.49
C ALA A 271 1.84 -4.84 -18.39
N LYS A 272 1.20 -4.37 -19.48
CA LYS A 272 0.41 -3.12 -19.47
C LYS A 272 -0.78 -3.20 -18.52
N VAL A 273 -1.54 -4.31 -18.53
CA VAL A 273 -2.68 -4.48 -17.61
C VAL A 273 -2.21 -4.48 -16.16
N SER A 274 -1.12 -5.17 -15.87
CA SER A 274 -0.55 -5.19 -14.52
C SER A 274 -0.07 -3.80 -14.08
N GLU A 275 0.42 -2.96 -15.00
CA GLU A 275 0.80 -1.57 -14.73
C GLU A 275 -0.43 -0.71 -14.40
N VAL A 276 -1.46 -0.73 -15.26
CA VAL A 276 -2.71 0.02 -15.06
C VAL A 276 -3.42 -0.41 -13.76
N ARG A 277 -3.42 -1.70 -13.43
CA ARG A 277 -3.98 -2.18 -12.15
C ARG A 277 -3.23 -1.62 -10.95
N LEU A 278 -1.90 -1.52 -11.00
CA LEU A 278 -1.12 -0.93 -9.91
C LEU A 278 -1.44 0.57 -9.74
N GLU A 279 -1.69 1.27 -10.84
CA GLU A 279 -2.16 2.66 -10.84
C GLU A 279 -3.57 2.78 -10.26
N LEU A 280 -4.47 1.86 -10.59
CA LEU A 280 -5.80 1.78 -9.98
C LEU A 280 -5.75 1.56 -8.46
N ILE A 281 -4.88 0.65 -7.99
CA ILE A 281 -4.63 0.43 -6.54
C ILE A 281 -4.13 1.73 -5.88
N GLN A 282 -3.25 2.48 -6.57
CA GLN A 282 -2.79 3.78 -6.09
C GLN A 282 -3.91 4.81 -5.99
N GLY A 283 -4.75 4.90 -7.02
CA GLY A 283 -5.88 5.80 -7.06
C GLY A 283 -6.86 5.52 -5.93
N ALA A 284 -7.21 4.25 -5.73
CA ALA A 284 -8.14 3.82 -4.68
C ALA A 284 -7.61 4.11 -3.26
N ASP A 285 -6.32 3.89 -3.01
CA ASP A 285 -5.67 4.19 -1.73
C ASP A 285 -5.59 5.72 -1.48
N SER A 286 -5.17 6.48 -2.49
CA SER A 286 -5.15 7.95 -2.45
C SER A 286 -6.53 8.53 -2.15
N LEU A 287 -7.57 8.05 -2.82
CA LEU A 287 -8.96 8.47 -2.59
C LEU A 287 -9.45 8.11 -1.18
N SER A 288 -9.07 6.94 -0.68
CA SER A 288 -9.39 6.51 0.68
C SER A 288 -8.70 7.39 1.74
N SER A 289 -7.44 7.76 1.50
CA SER A 289 -6.64 8.60 2.40
C SER A 289 -7.19 10.02 2.55
N GLN A 290 -7.61 10.64 1.43
CA GLN A 290 -8.08 12.02 1.39
C GLN A 290 -9.45 12.20 2.06
N LEU A 291 -10.26 11.13 2.13
CA LEU A 291 -11.61 11.19 2.68
C LEU A 291 -11.62 11.47 4.19
N GLY A 292 -10.58 11.07 4.93
CA GLY A 292 -10.46 11.37 6.36
C GLY A 292 -10.49 12.88 6.65
N LEU A 293 -9.91 13.68 5.76
CA LEU A 293 -9.84 15.13 5.92
C LEU A 293 -11.03 15.89 5.30
N ILE A 294 -11.93 15.20 4.59
CA ILE A 294 -13.02 15.84 3.86
C ILE A 294 -14.05 16.51 4.78
N GLY A 295 -14.21 16.00 6.00
CA GLY A 295 -15.12 16.58 6.99
C GLY A 295 -14.67 17.96 7.50
N LEU A 296 -13.39 18.30 7.32
CA LEU A 296 -12.79 19.59 7.70
C LEU A 296 -12.87 20.63 6.56
N ASP A 297 -13.35 20.24 5.38
CA ASP A 297 -13.30 21.09 4.21
C ASP A 297 -14.48 22.05 4.12
N PHE A 298 -14.19 23.31 3.79
CA PHE A 298 -15.21 24.24 3.30
C PHE A 298 -15.35 23.99 1.80
N SER A 299 -16.51 23.50 1.36
CA SER A 299 -16.71 23.16 -0.05
C SER A 299 -18.00 23.74 -0.62
N VAL A 300 -17.92 24.14 -1.88
CA VAL A 300 -19.07 24.56 -2.69
C VAL A 300 -19.30 23.45 -3.71
N GLY A 301 -20.48 22.85 -3.71
CA GLY A 301 -20.76 21.71 -4.60
C GLY A 301 -22.17 21.16 -4.46
N ARG A 302 -22.54 20.25 -5.35
CA ARG A 302 -23.79 19.48 -5.27
C ARG A 302 -23.70 18.39 -4.20
N LEU A 303 -22.56 17.68 -4.17
CA LEU A 303 -22.30 16.56 -3.27
C LEU A 303 -21.67 17.05 -1.96
N GLY A 304 -22.22 16.59 -0.83
CA GLY A 304 -21.70 16.84 0.50
C GLY A 304 -20.67 15.80 0.96
N PRO A 305 -19.95 16.04 2.07
CA PRO A 305 -18.93 15.11 2.56
C PRO A 305 -19.48 13.72 2.88
N GLU A 306 -20.69 13.61 3.43
CA GLU A 306 -21.36 12.32 3.71
C GLU A 306 -21.67 11.54 2.42
N ASP A 307 -22.13 12.23 1.38
CA ASP A 307 -22.41 11.64 0.06
C ASP A 307 -21.11 11.07 -0.55
N LEU A 308 -19.99 11.79 -0.42
CA LEU A 308 -18.68 11.31 -0.86
C LEU A 308 -18.21 10.08 -0.07
N ARG A 309 -18.53 9.98 1.23
CA ARG A 309 -18.24 8.78 2.03
C ARG A 309 -19.06 7.57 1.55
N ARG A 310 -20.34 7.77 1.21
CA ARG A 310 -21.20 6.72 0.66
C ARG A 310 -20.66 6.21 -0.68
N MET A 311 -20.30 7.12 -1.59
CA MET A 311 -19.68 6.75 -2.87
C MET A 311 -18.38 5.97 -2.67
N LEU A 312 -17.52 6.34 -1.71
CA LEU A 312 -16.29 5.57 -1.44
C LEU A 312 -16.61 4.16 -0.92
N GLY A 313 -17.67 4.00 -0.12
CA GLY A 313 -18.13 2.69 0.37
C GLY A 313 -18.37 1.71 -0.78
N GLU A 314 -19.14 2.14 -1.78
CA GLU A 314 -19.41 1.35 -2.99
C GLU A 314 -18.19 1.25 -3.92
N LEU A 315 -17.38 2.31 -4.01
CA LEU A 315 -16.14 2.31 -4.79
C LEU A 315 -15.15 1.24 -4.33
N ARG A 316 -15.09 0.95 -3.03
CA ARG A 316 -14.21 -0.10 -2.48
C ARG A 316 -14.63 -1.50 -2.95
N SER A 317 -15.93 -1.76 -3.03
CA SER A 317 -16.44 -3.01 -3.61
C SER A 317 -16.14 -3.06 -5.11
N LEU A 318 -16.42 -1.97 -5.83
CA LEU A 318 -16.14 -1.87 -7.27
C LEU A 318 -14.66 -2.07 -7.59
N PHE A 319 -13.75 -1.45 -6.84
CA PHE A 319 -12.31 -1.61 -6.95
C PHE A 319 -11.89 -3.09 -6.92
N PHE A 320 -12.46 -3.85 -5.99
CA PHE A 320 -12.18 -5.28 -5.84
C PHE A 320 -12.62 -6.06 -7.08
N ARG A 321 -13.82 -5.77 -7.59
CA ARG A 321 -14.36 -6.39 -8.82
C ARG A 321 -13.55 -5.99 -10.06
N THR A 322 -13.17 -4.72 -10.20
CA THR A 322 -12.30 -4.25 -11.28
C THR A 322 -10.94 -4.93 -11.24
N GLY A 323 -10.37 -5.15 -10.05
CA GLY A 323 -9.13 -5.90 -9.90
C GLY A 323 -9.22 -7.36 -10.38
N SER A 324 -10.41 -7.97 -10.28
CA SER A 324 -10.64 -9.36 -10.72
C SER A 324 -10.68 -9.54 -12.23
N ILE A 325 -10.97 -8.48 -13.01
CA ILE A 325 -11.01 -8.51 -14.48
C ILE A 325 -9.69 -8.99 -15.10
N GLN A 326 -8.54 -8.66 -14.49
CA GLN A 326 -7.23 -9.12 -14.96
C GLN A 326 -7.05 -10.64 -14.85
N SER A 327 -7.82 -11.33 -14.00
CA SER A 327 -7.59 -12.73 -13.64
C SER A 327 -7.52 -13.63 -14.88
N PHE A 328 -8.42 -13.42 -15.86
CA PHE A 328 -8.39 -14.15 -17.13
C PHE A 328 -7.04 -14.02 -17.86
N GLN A 329 -6.56 -12.78 -18.04
CA GLN A 329 -5.29 -12.53 -18.71
C GLN A 329 -4.10 -13.11 -17.94
N ALA A 330 -4.17 -13.08 -16.61
CA ALA A 330 -3.16 -13.69 -15.74
C ALA A 330 -3.12 -15.21 -15.92
N TYR A 331 -4.27 -15.89 -15.96
CA TYR A 331 -4.34 -17.33 -16.16
C TYR A 331 -3.84 -17.77 -17.53
N VAL A 332 -4.20 -17.04 -18.60
CA VAL A 332 -3.67 -17.30 -19.95
C VAL A 332 -2.16 -17.09 -19.99
N ASN A 333 -1.65 -16.01 -19.39
CA ASN A 333 -0.21 -15.77 -19.34
C ASN A 333 0.56 -16.83 -18.51
N ASP A 334 -0.01 -17.28 -17.39
CA ASP A 334 0.57 -18.34 -16.57
C ASP A 334 0.59 -19.68 -17.32
N ARG A 335 -0.46 -20.00 -18.10
CA ARG A 335 -0.45 -21.15 -19.01
C ARG A 335 0.66 -21.04 -20.05
N ASN A 336 0.76 -19.90 -20.74
CA ASN A 336 1.79 -19.69 -21.77
C ASN A 336 3.21 -19.77 -21.18
N ALA A 337 3.42 -19.25 -19.97
CA ALA A 337 4.69 -19.34 -19.27
C ALA A 337 5.04 -20.79 -18.89
N PHE A 338 4.06 -21.58 -18.48
CA PHE A 338 4.24 -23.00 -18.18
C PHE A 338 4.59 -23.82 -19.42
N GLU A 339 3.93 -23.55 -20.55
CA GLU A 339 4.22 -24.21 -21.83
C GLU A 339 5.65 -23.92 -22.30
N GLN A 340 6.11 -22.67 -22.19
CA GLN A 340 7.51 -22.31 -22.51
C GLN A 340 8.54 -23.02 -21.62
N ARG A 341 8.29 -23.08 -20.30
CA ARG A 341 9.18 -23.83 -19.38
C ARG A 341 9.23 -25.30 -19.74
N THR A 342 8.12 -25.89 -20.18
CA THR A 342 8.06 -27.32 -20.53
C THR A 342 8.85 -27.61 -21.80
N SER A 343 8.85 -26.71 -22.78
CA SER A 343 9.65 -26.85 -24.02
C SER A 343 11.17 -26.72 -23.79
N GLU A 344 11.61 -26.02 -22.73
CA GLU A 344 13.03 -25.81 -22.41
C GLU A 344 13.64 -26.97 -21.57
N VAL A 345 12.83 -27.72 -20.83
CA VAL A 345 13.26 -28.72 -19.82
C VAL A 345 13.15 -30.16 -20.33
N GLU A 346 13.20 -30.40 -21.65
CA GLU A 346 13.08 -31.75 -22.25
C GLU A 346 14.19 -32.77 -21.87
N LEU A 347 15.10 -32.45 -20.94
CA LEU A 347 16.03 -33.41 -20.36
C LEU A 347 16.01 -33.38 -18.81
N GLN A 348 15.63 -34.54 -18.26
CA GLN A 348 15.76 -34.98 -16.86
C GLN A 348 14.55 -34.72 -15.93
N ASP A 349 13.86 -35.82 -15.60
CA ASP A 349 12.88 -36.02 -14.51
C ASP A 349 11.69 -35.04 -14.45
N ALA A 350 10.78 -35.13 -15.42
CA ALA A 350 9.51 -34.39 -15.39
C ALA A 350 8.40 -35.13 -14.60
N GLN A 351 7.85 -34.42 -13.62
CA GLN A 351 6.78 -34.77 -12.70
C GLN A 351 5.47 -35.18 -13.42
N ARG A 352 4.67 -36.09 -12.84
CA ARG A 352 3.34 -36.58 -13.29
C ARG A 352 2.40 -35.46 -13.79
N PHE A 353 2.56 -34.25 -13.26
CA PHE A 353 1.81 -33.05 -13.61
C PHE A 353 2.12 -32.50 -15.02
N HIS A 354 3.38 -32.52 -15.46
CA HIS A 354 3.74 -32.10 -16.82
C HIS A 354 3.14 -33.02 -17.87
N THR A 355 3.17 -34.33 -17.63
CA THR A 355 2.52 -35.31 -18.51
C THR A 355 1.02 -35.14 -18.57
N LEU A 356 0.38 -34.76 -17.46
CA LEU A 356 -1.05 -34.48 -17.41
C LEU A 356 -1.42 -33.27 -18.25
N HIS A 357 -0.71 -32.16 -18.08
CA HIS A 357 -0.93 -30.93 -18.85
C HIS A 357 -0.73 -31.12 -20.34
N ARG A 358 0.29 -31.90 -20.74
CA ARG A 358 0.52 -32.23 -22.14
C ARG A 358 -0.67 -33.00 -22.73
N LYS A 359 -1.18 -34.01 -22.02
CA LYS A 359 -2.39 -34.76 -22.42
C LYS A 359 -3.63 -33.86 -22.52
N ILE A 360 -3.83 -32.94 -21.57
CA ILE A 360 -4.93 -31.97 -21.62
C ILE A 360 -4.82 -31.10 -22.88
N ASN A 361 -3.63 -30.54 -23.14
CA ASN A 361 -3.38 -29.69 -24.30
C ASN A 361 -3.56 -30.42 -25.63
N GLU A 362 -3.10 -31.68 -25.73
CA GLU A 362 -3.30 -32.54 -26.91
C GLU A 362 -4.79 -32.77 -27.17
N ARG A 363 -5.58 -33.11 -26.15
CA ARG A 363 -7.04 -33.33 -26.29
C ARG A 363 -7.81 -32.06 -26.64
N GLU A 364 -7.43 -30.92 -26.07
CA GLU A 364 -8.06 -29.63 -26.42
C GLU A 364 -7.84 -29.30 -27.90
N LYS A 365 -6.64 -29.57 -28.43
CA LYS A 365 -6.33 -29.37 -29.86
C LYS A 365 -7.07 -30.37 -30.76
N GLU A 366 -7.12 -31.65 -30.38
CA GLU A 366 -7.82 -32.70 -31.14
C GLU A 366 -9.32 -32.41 -31.33
N HIS A 367 -9.95 -31.80 -30.32
CA HIS A 367 -11.39 -31.51 -30.32
C HIS A 367 -11.77 -30.07 -30.69
N GLY A 368 -10.79 -29.18 -30.92
CA GLY A 368 -11.04 -27.76 -31.20
C GLY A 368 -11.64 -27.02 -30.00
N HIS A 369 -11.15 -27.34 -28.80
CA HIS A 369 -11.52 -26.77 -27.50
C HIS A 369 -10.36 -26.01 -26.85
N ASP A 370 -9.35 -25.69 -27.64
CA ASP A 370 -8.26 -24.81 -27.28
C ASP A 370 -8.74 -23.37 -27.05
N LEU A 371 -7.96 -22.62 -26.26
CA LEU A 371 -8.25 -21.22 -25.98
C LEU A 371 -8.34 -20.38 -27.27
N ASP A 372 -7.57 -20.72 -28.30
CA ASP A 372 -7.61 -20.03 -29.60
C ASP A 372 -8.97 -20.16 -30.30
N SER A 373 -9.67 -21.28 -30.12
CA SER A 373 -11.02 -21.50 -30.66
C SER A 373 -12.12 -20.88 -29.78
N LEU A 374 -11.93 -20.84 -28.46
CA LEU A 374 -12.95 -20.36 -27.52
C LEU A 374 -12.94 -18.83 -27.31
N VAL A 375 -11.77 -18.18 -27.41
CA VAL A 375 -11.65 -16.73 -27.20
C VAL A 375 -12.45 -15.89 -28.21
N PRO A 376 -12.50 -16.22 -29.51
CA PRO A 376 -13.38 -15.52 -30.46
C PRO A 376 -14.87 -15.63 -30.10
N ILE A 377 -15.31 -16.81 -29.69
CA ILE A 377 -16.70 -17.04 -29.22
C ILE A 377 -16.96 -16.17 -27.99
N LEU A 378 -16.04 -16.16 -27.03
CA LEU A 378 -16.12 -15.34 -25.82
C LEU A 378 -16.16 -13.83 -26.15
N ALA A 379 -15.42 -13.39 -27.17
CA ALA A 379 -15.40 -12.00 -27.62
C ALA A 379 -16.77 -11.55 -28.15
N GLU A 380 -17.43 -12.40 -28.94
CA GLU A 380 -18.78 -12.19 -29.47
C GLU A 380 -19.83 -12.21 -28.34
N CYS A 381 -19.79 -13.23 -27.48
CA CYS A 381 -20.74 -13.40 -26.37
C CYS A 381 -20.72 -12.23 -25.38
N SER A 382 -19.54 -11.64 -25.14
CA SER A 382 -19.38 -10.57 -24.16
C SER A 382 -19.47 -9.17 -24.76
N ALA A 383 -19.64 -9.03 -26.08
CA ALA A 383 -19.56 -7.73 -26.75
C ALA A 383 -20.60 -6.73 -26.23
N SER A 384 -21.88 -7.14 -26.17
CA SER A 384 -23.00 -6.29 -25.74
C SER A 384 -22.83 -5.79 -24.29
N LEU A 385 -22.49 -6.69 -23.36
CA LEU A 385 -22.28 -6.34 -21.96
C LEU A 385 -21.05 -5.44 -21.76
N ARG A 386 -19.94 -5.70 -22.48
CA ARG A 386 -18.74 -4.87 -22.41
C ARG A 386 -18.99 -3.45 -22.94
N THR A 387 -19.76 -3.30 -24.02
CA THR A 387 -20.13 -1.98 -24.54
C THR A 387 -21.03 -1.22 -23.56
N ALA A 388 -22.04 -1.89 -22.98
CA ALA A 388 -22.90 -1.28 -21.96
C ALA A 388 -22.10 -0.84 -20.71
N CYS A 389 -21.09 -1.62 -20.31
CA CYS A 389 -20.18 -1.24 -19.22
C CYS A 389 -19.31 -0.02 -19.59
N ASP A 390 -18.75 0.05 -20.81
CA ASP A 390 -17.96 1.21 -21.27
C ASP A 390 -18.82 2.48 -21.26
N ASP A 391 -20.03 2.41 -21.81
CA ASP A 391 -21.00 3.51 -21.86
C ASP A 391 -21.44 3.96 -20.46
N THR A 392 -21.68 3.02 -19.55
CA THR A 392 -22.04 3.31 -18.15
C THR A 392 -20.89 4.02 -17.42
N ILE A 393 -19.65 3.56 -17.59
CA ILE A 393 -18.48 4.21 -16.98
C ILE A 393 -18.30 5.63 -17.56
N ASN A 394 -18.42 5.80 -18.88
CA ASN A 394 -18.35 7.11 -19.52
C ASN A 394 -19.46 8.05 -19.00
N THR A 395 -20.67 7.52 -18.79
CA THR A 395 -21.79 8.26 -18.22
C THR A 395 -21.50 8.68 -16.77
N CYS A 396 -20.96 7.78 -15.94
CA CYS A 396 -20.53 8.10 -14.57
C CYS A 396 -19.43 9.18 -14.56
N ILE A 397 -18.41 9.04 -15.42
CA ILE A 397 -17.35 10.04 -15.61
C ILE A 397 -17.95 11.39 -15.99
N SER A 398 -18.89 11.40 -16.94
CA SER A 398 -19.55 12.62 -17.41
C SER A 398 -20.35 13.31 -16.30
N TRP A 399 -21.09 12.53 -15.50
CA TRP A 399 -21.89 13.03 -14.38
C TRP A 399 -21.02 13.60 -13.26
N ILE A 400 -19.94 12.91 -12.87
CA ILE A 400 -18.98 13.39 -11.87
C ILE A 400 -18.31 14.67 -12.38
N THR A 401 -17.90 14.68 -13.65
CA THR A 401 -17.26 15.84 -14.28
C THR A 401 -18.21 17.03 -14.38
N GLU A 402 -19.50 16.82 -14.63
CA GLU A 402 -20.51 17.89 -14.62
C GLU A 402 -20.76 18.41 -13.19
N CYS A 403 -20.80 17.52 -12.19
CA CYS A 403 -20.91 17.92 -10.79
C CYS A 403 -19.71 18.78 -10.35
N ASN A 404 -18.55 18.58 -10.96
CA ASN A 404 -17.32 19.29 -10.62
C ASN A 404 -17.07 20.55 -11.47
N SER A 405 -17.38 20.50 -12.76
CA SER A 405 -17.22 21.61 -13.71
C SER A 405 -18.41 22.58 -13.58
N LYS A 406 -18.15 23.83 -13.17
CA LYS A 406 -19.13 24.93 -12.99
C LYS A 406 -19.74 25.10 -11.58
N ARG A 407 -19.14 24.57 -10.51
CA ARG A 407 -19.60 24.77 -9.10
C ARG A 407 -19.96 26.22 -8.75
N TRP A 408 -19.05 27.16 -8.99
CA TRP A 408 -19.26 28.59 -8.71
C TRP A 408 -20.29 29.24 -9.64
N ARG A 409 -20.29 28.87 -10.93
CA ARG A 409 -21.23 29.44 -11.93
C ARG A 409 -22.67 28.98 -11.67
N ASN A 410 -22.84 27.73 -11.24
CA ASN A 410 -24.14 27.14 -10.94
C ASN A 410 -24.72 27.61 -9.59
N LEU A 411 -23.87 28.10 -8.67
CA LEU A 411 -24.34 28.70 -7.42
C LEU A 411 -25.13 30.00 -7.66
N PHE A 412 -24.70 30.81 -8.64
CA PHE A 412 -25.29 32.13 -8.91
C PHE A 412 -26.30 32.16 -10.09
N ARG A 413 -26.49 31.04 -10.79
CA ARG A 413 -27.39 30.93 -11.94
C ARG A 413 -28.60 30.06 -11.59
N LYS A 414 -29.82 30.50 -11.93
CA LYS A 414 -31.01 29.64 -11.93
C LYS A 414 -30.81 28.50 -12.94
N GLN A 415 -30.78 27.25 -12.48
CA GLN A 415 -30.67 26.08 -13.35
C GLN A 415 -32.00 25.81 -14.08
N ASN A 416 -31.89 25.32 -15.33
CA ASN A 416 -33.04 24.91 -16.13
C ASN A 416 -33.52 23.53 -15.66
N THR A 417 -34.74 23.45 -15.13
CA THR A 417 -35.37 22.21 -14.66
C THR A 417 -35.46 21.14 -15.76
N GLU A 418 -35.61 21.55 -17.03
CA GLU A 418 -35.68 20.63 -18.17
C GLU A 418 -34.35 19.88 -18.41
N GLN A 419 -33.22 20.57 -18.29
CA GLN A 419 -31.89 19.93 -18.46
C GLN A 419 -31.58 18.96 -17.30
N GLU A 420 -32.07 19.26 -16.09
CA GLU A 420 -31.93 18.36 -14.95
C GLU A 420 -32.73 17.07 -15.14
N GLN A 421 -33.97 17.18 -15.63
CA GLN A 421 -34.81 16.04 -15.94
C GLN A 421 -34.25 15.21 -17.10
N GLU A 422 -33.74 15.86 -18.15
CA GLU A 422 -33.11 15.16 -19.27
C GLU A 422 -31.88 14.36 -18.83
N ARG A 423 -31.03 14.94 -17.98
CA ARG A 423 -29.86 14.24 -17.40
C ARG A 423 -30.28 13.07 -16.54
N HIS A 424 -31.26 13.26 -15.64
CA HIS A 424 -31.75 12.19 -14.78
C HIS A 424 -32.36 11.04 -15.61
N ARG A 425 -33.11 11.37 -16.66
CA ARG A 425 -33.65 10.38 -17.61
C ARG A 425 -32.52 9.58 -18.27
N LYS A 426 -31.48 10.24 -18.76
CA LYS A 426 -30.30 9.55 -19.33
C LYS A 426 -29.69 8.55 -18.37
N LEU A 427 -29.48 8.91 -17.10
CA LEU A 427 -28.94 7.98 -16.09
C LEU A 427 -29.84 6.75 -15.88
N VAL A 428 -31.16 6.95 -15.84
CA VAL A 428 -32.15 5.88 -15.65
C VAL A 428 -32.28 5.01 -16.90
N ASP A 429 -32.14 5.59 -18.09
CA ASP A 429 -32.16 4.86 -19.36
C ASP A 429 -30.90 3.98 -19.49
N GLU A 430 -29.72 4.51 -19.16
CA GLU A 430 -28.47 3.74 -19.13
C GLU A 430 -28.50 2.61 -18.09
N ALA A 431 -29.06 2.85 -16.89
CA ALA A 431 -29.21 1.79 -15.89
C ALA A 431 -30.10 0.64 -16.38
N ARG A 432 -31.21 0.96 -17.05
CA ARG A 432 -32.09 -0.03 -17.67
C ARG A 432 -31.40 -0.76 -18.82
N GLY A 433 -30.59 -0.05 -19.61
CA GLY A 433 -29.78 -0.65 -20.69
C GLY A 433 -28.76 -1.65 -20.16
N LEU A 434 -28.03 -1.29 -19.10
CA LEU A 434 -27.06 -2.18 -18.45
C LEU A 434 -27.73 -3.40 -17.79
N GLU A 435 -28.85 -3.19 -17.10
CA GLU A 435 -29.63 -4.29 -16.50
C GLU A 435 -30.16 -5.25 -17.57
N ALA A 436 -30.72 -4.73 -18.67
CA ALA A 436 -31.15 -5.54 -19.80
C ALA A 436 -29.99 -6.33 -20.42
N ALA A 437 -28.85 -5.69 -20.69
CA ALA A 437 -27.67 -6.35 -21.22
C ALA A 437 -27.11 -7.43 -20.27
N LEU A 438 -27.18 -7.20 -18.95
CA LEU A 438 -26.77 -8.16 -17.94
C LEU A 438 -27.68 -9.39 -17.93
N THR A 439 -29.01 -9.18 -17.97
CA THR A 439 -29.98 -10.29 -18.04
C THR A 439 -29.86 -11.08 -19.34
N GLU A 440 -29.69 -10.40 -20.49
CA GLU A 440 -29.47 -11.05 -21.78
C GLU A 440 -28.17 -11.87 -21.79
N PHE A 441 -27.11 -11.34 -21.16
CA PHE A 441 -25.84 -12.04 -21.04
C PHE A 441 -25.97 -13.32 -20.20
N ARG A 442 -26.70 -13.26 -19.08
CA ARG A 442 -26.98 -14.41 -18.21
C ARG A 442 -27.85 -15.45 -18.91
N ASP A 443 -28.93 -15.05 -19.57
CA ASP A 443 -29.91 -16.02 -20.08
C ASP A 443 -29.52 -16.60 -21.45
N VAL A 444 -28.89 -15.81 -22.33
CA VAL A 444 -28.73 -16.16 -23.75
C VAL A 444 -27.26 -16.25 -24.16
N GLN A 445 -26.48 -15.18 -23.93
CA GLN A 445 -25.16 -15.05 -24.55
C GLN A 445 -24.14 -16.02 -23.93
N ARG A 446 -24.19 -16.28 -22.62
CA ARG A 446 -23.27 -17.23 -21.96
C ARG A 446 -23.38 -18.66 -22.51
N ILE A 447 -24.59 -19.06 -22.96
CA ILE A 447 -24.87 -20.43 -23.44
C ILE A 447 -24.17 -20.72 -24.77
N MET A 448 -23.84 -19.68 -25.55
CA MET A 448 -23.12 -19.83 -26.82
C MET A 448 -21.72 -20.46 -26.62
N LEU A 449 -21.07 -20.19 -25.48
CA LEU A 449 -19.76 -20.78 -25.13
C LEU A 449 -19.83 -22.30 -24.95
N VAL A 450 -20.98 -22.83 -24.52
CA VAL A 450 -21.23 -24.27 -24.36
C VAL A 450 -21.52 -24.95 -25.71
N GLY A 451 -21.81 -24.18 -26.76
CA GLY A 451 -22.14 -24.66 -28.10
C GLY A 451 -21.19 -25.74 -28.67
N PRO A 452 -19.87 -25.54 -28.68
CA PRO A 452 -18.89 -26.52 -29.16
C PRO A 452 -18.94 -27.86 -28.41
N TYR A 453 -19.29 -27.82 -27.11
CA TYR A 453 -19.31 -28.99 -26.22
C TYR A 453 -20.59 -29.83 -26.35
N LYS A 454 -21.65 -29.30 -26.99
CA LYS A 454 -22.92 -30.04 -27.20
C LYS A 454 -22.75 -31.38 -27.91
N LYS A 455 -21.70 -31.52 -28.73
CA LYS A 455 -21.39 -32.74 -29.50
C LYS A 455 -21.08 -33.96 -28.62
N PHE A 456 -20.71 -33.74 -27.36
CA PHE A 456 -20.38 -34.80 -26.39
C PHE A 456 -21.58 -35.24 -25.54
N PHE A 457 -22.76 -34.63 -25.74
CA PHE A 457 -23.98 -34.96 -25.01
C PHE A 457 -25.00 -35.59 -25.96
N ASP A 458 -25.73 -36.58 -25.47
CA ASP A 458 -26.84 -37.17 -26.22
C ASP A 458 -28.00 -36.14 -26.32
N PRO A 459 -28.48 -35.81 -27.53
CA PRO A 459 -29.55 -34.83 -27.72
C PRO A 459 -30.88 -35.20 -27.04
N LYS A 460 -31.13 -36.48 -26.75
CA LYS A 460 -32.39 -36.91 -26.09
C LYS A 460 -32.27 -37.04 -24.58
N THR A 461 -31.20 -37.66 -24.09
CA THR A 461 -31.01 -37.89 -22.65
C THR A 461 -30.25 -36.76 -21.96
N LYS A 462 -29.62 -35.86 -22.72
CA LYS A 462 -28.74 -34.76 -22.25
C LYS A 462 -27.56 -35.24 -21.38
N LYS A 463 -27.31 -36.54 -21.33
CA LYS A 463 -26.20 -37.16 -20.59
C LYS A 463 -24.94 -37.20 -21.44
N LEU A 464 -23.80 -37.20 -20.77
CA LEU A 464 -22.48 -37.29 -21.40
C LEU A 464 -22.32 -38.66 -22.11
N LEU A 465 -21.83 -38.66 -23.35
CA LEU A 465 -21.47 -39.86 -24.09
C LEU A 465 -20.13 -40.42 -23.56
N LYS A 466 -20.14 -41.59 -22.94
CA LYS A 466 -18.92 -42.28 -22.46
C LYS A 466 -18.19 -42.95 -23.63
N ASN A 467 -17.24 -42.25 -24.26
CA ASN A 467 -16.29 -42.77 -25.25
C ASN A 467 -14.84 -42.49 -24.79
N ASP A 468 -13.85 -43.25 -25.28
CA ASP A 468 -12.40 -43.09 -24.98
C ASP A 468 -11.81 -41.69 -25.27
N LYS A 469 -12.57 -40.82 -25.94
CA LYS A 469 -12.18 -39.46 -26.33
C LYS A 469 -13.08 -38.42 -25.68
N MET A 470 -12.97 -38.27 -24.36
CA MET A 470 -13.68 -37.22 -23.61
C MET A 470 -13.02 -35.85 -23.79
N PHE A 471 -13.80 -34.78 -23.73
CA PHE A 471 -13.28 -33.40 -23.79
C PHE A 471 -12.59 -32.99 -22.48
N ALA A 472 -11.61 -32.09 -22.57
CA ALA A 472 -10.98 -31.47 -21.42
C ALA A 472 -11.65 -30.13 -21.05
N SER A 473 -11.78 -29.85 -19.75
CA SER A 473 -12.55 -28.72 -19.21
C SER A 473 -11.71 -27.50 -18.81
N ARG A 474 -10.38 -27.58 -18.86
CA ARG A 474 -9.46 -26.52 -18.37
C ARG A 474 -9.64 -25.19 -19.12
N SER A 475 -9.68 -25.20 -20.45
CA SER A 475 -9.91 -23.99 -21.25
C SER A 475 -11.30 -23.41 -21.06
N LEU A 476 -12.33 -24.27 -20.98
CA LEU A 476 -13.70 -23.86 -20.67
C LEU A 476 -13.79 -23.14 -19.32
N PHE A 477 -13.16 -23.68 -18.29
CA PHE A 477 -13.19 -23.08 -16.96
C PHE A 477 -12.43 -21.75 -16.91
N THR A 478 -11.35 -21.63 -17.69
CA THR A 478 -10.65 -20.35 -17.86
C THR A 478 -11.58 -19.30 -18.50
N CYS A 479 -12.37 -19.68 -19.49
CA CYS A 479 -13.40 -18.80 -20.06
C CYS A 479 -14.54 -18.49 -19.07
N PHE A 480 -14.91 -19.43 -18.20
CA PHE A 480 -15.89 -19.16 -17.14
C PHE A 480 -15.39 -18.18 -16.08
N VAL A 481 -14.09 -18.16 -15.76
CA VAL A 481 -13.50 -17.08 -14.93
C VAL A 481 -13.75 -15.71 -15.56
N PHE A 482 -13.60 -15.59 -16.88
CA PHE A 482 -13.90 -14.34 -17.56
C PHE A 482 -15.39 -13.95 -17.42
N ILE A 483 -16.30 -14.90 -17.61
CA ILE A 483 -17.75 -14.67 -17.50
C ILE A 483 -18.11 -14.22 -16.08
N ASP A 484 -17.63 -14.93 -15.05
CA ASP A 484 -17.92 -14.60 -13.65
C ASP A 484 -17.38 -13.22 -13.26
N THR A 485 -16.15 -12.89 -13.66
CA THR A 485 -15.52 -11.60 -13.35
C THR A 485 -16.20 -10.42 -14.05
N LEU A 486 -16.61 -10.59 -15.31
CA LEU A 486 -17.35 -9.55 -16.05
C LEU A 486 -18.76 -9.35 -15.47
N ASP A 487 -19.46 -10.44 -15.16
CA ASP A 487 -20.78 -10.39 -14.51
C ASP A 487 -20.70 -9.71 -13.13
N ALA A 488 -19.68 -10.06 -12.33
CA ALA A 488 -19.49 -9.47 -10.99
C ALA A 488 -19.18 -7.96 -11.07
N PHE A 489 -18.44 -7.55 -12.10
CA PHE A 489 -18.13 -6.16 -12.35
C PHE A 489 -19.36 -5.37 -12.80
N ALA A 490 -20.14 -5.91 -13.74
CA ALA A 490 -21.35 -5.28 -14.24
C ALA A 490 -22.41 -5.09 -13.15
N GLU A 491 -22.63 -6.10 -12.29
CA GLU A 491 -23.56 -6.01 -11.17
C GLU A 491 -23.15 -4.91 -10.17
N GLN A 492 -21.87 -4.83 -9.80
CA GLN A 492 -21.39 -3.81 -8.88
C GLN A 492 -21.38 -2.41 -9.52
N LEU A 493 -21.17 -2.32 -10.84
CA LEU A 493 -21.29 -1.08 -11.59
C LEU A 493 -22.73 -0.59 -11.61
N LEU A 494 -23.70 -1.50 -11.77
CA LEU A 494 -25.13 -1.20 -11.69
C LEU A 494 -25.51 -0.67 -10.29
N LYS A 495 -25.05 -1.32 -9.21
CA LYS A 495 -25.25 -0.83 -7.82
C LYS A 495 -24.68 0.58 -7.63
N PHE A 496 -23.48 0.85 -8.16
CA PHE A 496 -22.89 2.19 -8.11
C PHE A 496 -23.71 3.21 -8.91
N LEU A 497 -24.21 2.84 -10.10
CA LEU A 497 -25.06 3.71 -10.91
C LEU A 497 -26.40 4.01 -10.23
N GLN A 498 -27.00 3.03 -9.56
CA GLN A 498 -28.21 3.21 -8.75
C GLN A 498 -27.97 4.22 -7.61
N LEU A 499 -26.82 4.14 -6.93
CA LEU A 499 -26.41 5.13 -5.94
C LEU A 499 -26.24 6.53 -6.56
N VAL A 500 -25.68 6.63 -7.77
CA VAL A 500 -25.58 7.90 -8.50
C VAL A 500 -26.98 8.47 -8.83
N ILE A 501 -27.92 7.63 -9.25
CA ILE A 501 -29.32 8.02 -9.52
C ILE A 501 -30.00 8.52 -8.24
N GLU A 502 -29.82 7.81 -7.13
CA GLU A 502 -30.33 8.22 -5.81
C GLU A 502 -29.78 9.60 -5.42
N LEU A 503 -28.46 9.79 -5.52
CA LEU A 503 -27.79 11.04 -5.19
C LEU A 503 -28.20 12.19 -6.11
N ASP A 504 -28.38 11.94 -7.42
CA ASP A 504 -28.85 12.97 -8.36
C ASP A 504 -30.29 13.41 -8.03
N SER A 505 -31.14 12.47 -7.60
CA SER A 505 -32.52 12.76 -7.19
C SER A 505 -32.61 13.61 -5.92
N GLN A 506 -31.77 13.30 -4.92
CA GLN A 506 -31.72 13.98 -3.61
C GLN A 506 -30.99 15.33 -3.67
N ARG A 507 -29.94 15.46 -4.48
CA ARG A 507 -29.03 16.62 -4.52
C ARG A 507 -29.10 17.37 -5.85
N ARG A 508 -30.23 18.04 -6.09
CA ARG A 508 -30.45 18.80 -7.35
C ARG A 508 -29.69 20.13 -7.43
N LYS A 509 -29.53 20.84 -6.30
CA LYS A 509 -28.95 22.20 -6.23
C LYS A 509 -27.54 22.22 -5.64
N THR A 510 -26.67 23.10 -6.15
CA THR A 510 -25.39 23.44 -5.50
C THR A 510 -25.62 24.21 -4.20
N ARG A 511 -24.88 23.87 -3.15
CA ARG A 511 -24.94 24.55 -1.84
C ARG A 511 -23.55 24.74 -1.24
N PHE A 512 -23.48 25.59 -0.22
CA PHE A 512 -22.33 25.68 0.66
C PHE A 512 -22.37 24.52 1.66
N TRP A 513 -21.24 23.83 1.79
CA TRP A 513 -21.01 22.82 2.81
C TRP A 513 -19.99 23.38 3.80
N PHE A 514 -20.43 23.50 5.05
CA PHE A 514 -19.59 23.94 6.16
C PHE A 514 -18.93 22.73 6.83
N PRO A 515 -17.73 22.91 7.41
CA PRO A 515 -17.06 21.84 8.15
C PRO A 515 -17.96 21.33 9.29
N GLY A 516 -18.12 20.01 9.36
CA GLY A 516 -18.92 19.35 10.40
C GLY A 516 -18.16 19.24 11.73
N ARG A 517 -18.80 18.66 12.76
CA ARG A 517 -18.08 18.29 13.99
C ARG A 517 -16.96 17.32 13.64
N ILE A 518 -15.74 17.63 14.08
CA ILE A 518 -14.59 16.73 14.02
C ILE A 518 -14.99 15.46 14.79
N ALA A 519 -15.26 14.36 14.09
CA ALA A 519 -15.39 13.08 14.78
C ALA A 519 -14.03 12.80 15.42
N LYS A 520 -14.02 12.64 16.74
CA LYS A 520 -12.80 12.43 17.55
C LYS A 520 -11.95 11.29 16.96
N ASP A 521 -12.63 10.28 16.40
CA ASP A 521 -12.06 9.11 15.72
C ASP A 521 -11.29 9.42 14.42
N THR A 522 -11.46 10.60 13.82
CA THR A 522 -10.78 10.93 12.55
C THR A 522 -9.36 11.44 12.75
N ILE A 523 -9.04 11.97 13.94
CA ILE A 523 -7.69 12.48 14.28
C ILE A 523 -6.91 11.44 15.10
N THR A 524 -7.60 10.62 15.91
CA THR A 524 -6.96 9.62 16.78
C THR A 524 -7.22 8.16 16.41
N GLY A 525 -8.14 7.88 15.47
CA GLY A 525 -8.50 6.52 15.08
C GLY A 525 -7.46 5.84 14.17
N SER A 526 -7.49 4.51 14.16
CA SER A 526 -6.65 3.64 13.32
C SER A 526 -6.66 4.02 11.83
N GLY A 527 -7.76 4.59 11.31
CA GLY A 527 -7.83 5.12 9.94
C GLY A 527 -6.84 6.26 9.64
N TYR A 528 -6.45 7.07 10.63
CA TYR A 528 -5.41 8.09 10.48
C TYR A 528 -3.98 7.49 10.58
N LYS A 529 -3.82 6.31 11.19
CA LYS A 529 -2.55 5.54 11.21
C LYS A 529 -2.31 4.78 9.90
N SER A 530 -3.37 4.33 9.24
CA SER A 530 -3.28 3.63 7.95
C SER A 530 -3.17 4.56 6.74
N SER A 531 -3.63 5.80 6.85
CA SER A 531 -3.57 6.78 5.76
C SER A 531 -2.21 7.47 5.73
N ALA A 532 -1.46 7.32 4.64
CA ALA A 532 -0.29 8.16 4.38
C ALA A 532 -0.75 9.63 4.43
N GLY A 533 -0.25 10.39 5.41
CA GLY A 533 -0.53 11.83 5.49
C GLY A 533 -0.04 12.54 4.22
N PRO A 534 -0.47 13.78 3.97
CA PRO A 534 -0.11 14.54 2.76
C PRO A 534 1.40 14.78 2.57
N PHE A 535 2.22 14.48 3.57
CA PHE A 535 3.69 14.60 3.55
C PHE A 535 4.35 13.41 4.25
N PRO A 536 4.25 12.18 3.72
CA PRO A 536 4.90 11.04 4.33
C PRO A 536 6.41 11.16 4.04
N MET A 537 7.20 11.46 5.07
CA MET A 537 8.66 11.48 4.99
C MET A 537 9.21 10.23 5.71
N GLY A 538 8.86 9.07 5.17
CA GLY A 538 9.14 7.73 5.72
C GLY A 538 7.96 6.78 5.49
N THR A 539 8.19 5.46 5.62
CA THR A 539 7.11 4.47 5.57
C THR A 539 6.34 4.48 6.88
N ALA A 540 5.00 4.56 6.78
CA ALA A 540 4.19 4.98 7.93
C ALA A 540 4.05 3.95 9.05
N ASN A 541 4.31 2.70 8.72
CA ASN A 541 4.01 1.55 9.58
C ASN A 541 5.12 0.51 9.44
N ASP A 542 5.35 -0.26 10.50
CA ASP A 542 6.15 -1.47 10.44
C ASP A 542 5.46 -2.43 9.44
N PRO A 543 6.04 -2.68 8.25
CA PRO A 543 5.41 -3.52 7.23
C PRO A 543 5.30 -4.99 7.68
N THR A 544 5.89 -5.35 8.82
CA THR A 544 5.83 -6.68 9.42
C THR A 544 4.65 -6.85 10.39
N ARG A 545 3.90 -5.78 10.70
CA ARG A 545 2.74 -5.80 11.60
C ARG A 545 1.46 -5.48 10.85
N PHE A 546 0.51 -6.40 10.96
CA PHE A 546 -0.88 -6.19 10.58
C PHE A 546 -1.69 -5.95 11.84
N ASP A 547 -2.37 -4.81 11.91
CA ASP A 547 -3.34 -4.54 12.97
C ASP A 547 -4.53 -5.47 12.74
N SER A 548 -4.67 -6.52 13.55
CA SER A 548 -5.94 -7.23 13.63
C SER A 548 -6.99 -6.22 14.08
N ALA A 549 -8.05 -6.03 13.31
CA ALA A 549 -9.09 -5.00 13.50
C ALA A 549 -9.84 -5.05 14.86
N THR A 550 -9.40 -5.86 15.81
CA THR A 550 -10.02 -6.14 17.11
C THR A 550 -9.25 -5.58 18.32
N GLU A 551 -8.12 -4.88 18.16
CA GLU A 551 -7.37 -4.34 19.32
C GLU A 551 -7.96 -3.05 19.96
N THR A 552 -9.08 -2.50 19.49
CA THR A 552 -9.62 -1.25 20.06
C THR A 552 -11.12 -1.24 20.36
N ASP A 553 -11.58 -2.17 21.21
CA ASP A 553 -12.83 -1.99 21.96
C ASP A 553 -12.70 -2.16 23.50
N ASN A 554 -11.50 -2.48 24.02
CA ASN A 554 -11.30 -2.70 25.46
C ASN A 554 -10.54 -1.58 26.21
N SER A 555 -10.55 -0.35 25.70
CA SER A 555 -9.90 0.78 26.41
C SER A 555 -10.80 2.01 26.55
N SER A 556 -12.02 1.80 27.05
CA SER A 556 -12.76 2.87 27.74
C SER A 556 -13.85 2.31 28.65
N GLU A 557 -13.44 1.69 29.76
CA GLU A 557 -14.29 1.63 30.96
C GLU A 557 -13.66 2.54 32.02
N ASN A 558 -14.36 3.63 32.34
CA ASN A 558 -14.02 4.52 33.45
C ASN A 558 -14.20 3.78 34.79
N PRO A 559 -13.34 4.03 35.80
CA PRO A 559 -13.48 3.45 37.12
C PRO A 559 -14.25 4.40 38.06
N SER A 560 -15.53 4.12 38.29
CA SER A 560 -16.35 4.60 39.43
C SER A 560 -17.71 3.88 39.29
N GLU A 561 -18.23 3.09 40.22
CA GLU A 561 -18.22 3.15 41.67
C GLU A 561 -18.25 1.72 42.26
N SER A 562 -17.55 1.55 43.38
CA SER A 562 -17.78 0.46 44.32
C SER A 562 -19.03 0.75 45.16
N ILE A 563 -19.93 -0.22 45.35
CA ILE A 563 -20.66 -0.50 46.62
C ILE A 563 -21.26 -1.93 46.55
N VAL A 564 -20.73 -2.80 47.42
CA VAL A 564 -21.41 -3.80 48.28
C VAL A 564 -22.29 -4.90 47.64
N ALA A 565 -21.85 -6.15 47.78
CA ALA A 565 -22.64 -7.40 47.75
C ALA A 565 -23.32 -7.65 49.13
N PRO A 566 -24.29 -8.60 49.35
CA PRO A 566 -24.55 -9.80 48.55
C PRO A 566 -26.02 -10.30 48.44
N SER A 567 -26.18 -11.41 47.70
CA SER A 567 -27.25 -12.43 47.75
C SER A 567 -28.61 -12.14 47.09
N SER A 568 -28.86 -12.82 45.97
CA SER A 568 -29.98 -13.78 45.86
C SER A 568 -29.89 -14.54 44.53
N THR A 569 -30.04 -15.85 44.68
CA THR A 569 -30.08 -16.89 43.66
C THR A 569 -31.23 -16.63 42.69
N LYS A 570 -30.92 -16.33 41.43
CA LYS A 570 -31.85 -16.53 40.30
C LYS A 570 -31.07 -17.07 39.12
N GLU A 571 -31.32 -18.34 38.84
CA GLU A 571 -30.97 -19.00 37.58
C GLU A 571 -31.43 -18.13 36.41
N LYS A 572 -30.49 -17.78 35.52
CA LYS A 572 -30.80 -17.20 34.23
C LYS A 572 -31.03 -18.37 33.25
N PRO A 573 -32.10 -18.34 32.43
CA PRO A 573 -32.31 -19.35 31.42
C PRO A 573 -31.16 -19.30 30.41
N ALA A 574 -30.70 -20.48 30.00
CA ALA A 574 -29.67 -20.65 28.98
C ALA A 574 -30.08 -19.92 27.69
N LYS A 575 -29.32 -18.88 27.33
CA LYS A 575 -29.40 -18.32 25.98
C LYS A 575 -28.83 -19.36 25.00
N PRO A 576 -29.43 -19.58 23.82
CA PRO A 576 -28.82 -20.41 22.80
C PRO A 576 -27.50 -19.75 22.37
N GLU A 577 -26.42 -20.52 22.36
CA GLU A 577 -25.11 -20.11 21.85
C GLU A 577 -25.20 -19.91 20.33
N LEU A 578 -25.68 -18.75 19.90
CA LEU A 578 -25.71 -18.36 18.49
C LEU A 578 -24.58 -17.35 18.22
N PHE A 579 -23.67 -17.75 17.33
CA PHE A 579 -22.58 -16.98 16.72
C PHE A 579 -21.71 -16.15 17.67
N ARG A 580 -20.74 -16.82 18.31
CA ARG A 580 -19.51 -16.15 18.75
C ARG A 580 -18.74 -15.77 17.49
N GLU A 581 -18.86 -14.51 17.05
CA GLU A 581 -17.98 -13.92 16.03
C GLU A 581 -16.56 -14.44 16.23
N THR A 582 -15.98 -15.06 15.20
CA THR A 582 -14.69 -15.71 15.30
C THR A 582 -13.61 -14.66 15.57
N ARG A 583 -13.32 -14.47 16.85
CA ARG A 583 -12.23 -13.61 17.31
C ARG A 583 -10.93 -14.33 17.00
N LEU A 584 -10.11 -13.74 16.13
CA LEU A 584 -8.69 -14.13 16.02
C LEU A 584 -8.11 -14.18 17.44
N PRO A 585 -7.50 -15.30 17.87
CA PRO A 585 -6.92 -15.37 19.19
C PRO A 585 -5.84 -14.29 19.32
N ALA A 586 -6.04 -13.36 20.26
CA ALA A 586 -5.04 -12.35 20.57
C ALA A 586 -3.70 -13.03 20.82
N ARG A 587 -2.60 -12.49 20.25
CA ARG A 587 -1.25 -13.06 20.39
C ARG A 587 -0.94 -13.28 21.87
N ARG A 588 -1.00 -14.54 22.29
CA ARG A 588 -0.71 -14.95 23.66
C ARG A 588 0.79 -15.18 23.75
N ASN A 589 1.46 -14.52 24.69
CA ASN A 589 2.85 -14.84 24.96
C ASN A 589 2.92 -16.28 25.49
N PRO A 590 3.64 -17.20 24.81
CA PRO A 590 3.73 -18.59 25.26
C PRO A 590 4.47 -18.69 26.60
N ASP A 591 5.40 -17.76 26.86
CA ASP A 591 6.29 -17.79 28.03
C ASP A 591 5.71 -17.09 29.27
N ALA A 592 4.58 -16.39 29.16
CA ALA A 592 4.03 -15.61 30.27
C ALA A 592 2.49 -15.55 30.27
N PHE A 593 1.89 -16.02 31.36
CA PHE A 593 0.48 -15.81 31.67
C PHE A 593 0.19 -14.34 32.04
N PRO A 594 -1.05 -13.85 31.86
CA PRO A 594 -1.41 -12.49 32.23
C PRO A 594 -1.16 -12.24 33.73
N PRO A 595 -0.63 -11.06 34.11
CA PRO A 595 -0.28 -10.77 35.50
C PRO A 595 -1.54 -10.65 36.38
N HIS A 596 -1.64 -11.52 37.39
CA HIS A 596 -2.72 -11.44 38.38
C HIS A 596 -2.43 -10.40 39.49
N THR A 597 -1.15 -10.16 39.81
CA THR A 597 -0.71 -9.25 40.89
C THR A 597 -0.51 -7.81 40.40
N ALA A 598 -0.81 -6.81 41.25
CA ALA A 598 -0.58 -5.39 40.93
C ALA A 598 0.89 -5.08 40.59
N PHE A 599 1.84 -5.72 41.28
CA PHE A 599 3.27 -5.61 40.98
C PHE A 599 3.61 -6.18 39.60
N GLY A 600 3.02 -7.33 39.23
CA GLY A 600 3.17 -7.91 37.89
C GLY A 600 2.64 -6.98 36.79
N LYS A 601 1.54 -6.27 37.03
CA LYS A 601 1.01 -5.26 36.10
C LYS A 601 1.99 -4.09 35.91
N ILE A 602 2.69 -3.65 36.96
CA ILE A 602 3.73 -2.61 36.86
C ILE A 602 4.94 -3.12 36.07
N TRP A 603 5.42 -4.34 36.32
CA TRP A 603 6.53 -4.92 35.56
C TRP A 603 6.20 -5.19 34.10
N VAL A 604 4.96 -5.54 33.78
CA VAL A 604 4.52 -5.66 32.38
C VAL A 604 4.53 -4.29 31.70
N LYS A 605 4.10 -3.23 32.38
CA LYS A 605 4.20 -1.84 31.87
C LYS A 605 5.67 -1.38 31.72
N LEU A 606 6.53 -1.68 32.70
CA LEU A 606 7.96 -1.38 32.62
C LEU A 606 8.66 -2.22 31.54
N GLY A 607 8.27 -3.48 31.37
CA GLY A 607 8.72 -4.36 30.31
C GLY A 607 8.31 -3.84 28.94
N ALA A 608 7.10 -3.30 28.80
CA ALA A 608 6.66 -2.62 27.58
C ALA A 608 7.51 -1.37 27.29
N PHE A 609 7.87 -0.58 28.32
CA PHE A 609 8.78 0.55 28.20
C PHE A 609 10.21 0.15 27.80
N LEU A 610 10.74 -0.96 28.33
CA LEU A 610 12.05 -1.48 27.93
C LEU A 610 12.04 -2.07 26.52
N ARG A 611 10.94 -2.73 26.13
CA ARG A 611 10.72 -3.20 24.75
C ARG A 611 10.64 -2.05 23.77
N PHE A 612 10.11 -0.89 24.18
CA PHE A 612 10.11 0.33 23.37
C PHE A 612 11.55 0.80 23.04
N PHE A 613 12.47 0.85 24.01
CA PHE A 613 13.87 1.21 23.72
C PHE A 613 14.60 0.21 22.82
N LYS A 614 14.19 -1.06 22.85
CA LYS A 614 14.75 -2.12 21.99
C LYS A 614 14.05 -2.21 20.63
N SER A 615 12.96 -1.47 20.40
CA SER A 615 12.26 -1.51 19.13
C SER A 615 13.08 -0.79 18.04
N PRO A 616 12.89 -1.13 16.76
CA PRO A 616 13.52 -0.42 15.63
C PRO A 616 13.33 1.11 15.72
N GLU A 617 12.15 1.54 16.13
CA GLU A 617 11.75 2.95 16.28
C GLU A 617 12.47 3.60 17.47
N GLY A 618 12.59 2.90 18.60
CA GLY A 618 13.33 3.38 19.77
C GLY A 618 14.84 3.51 19.51
N ILE A 619 15.42 2.56 18.76
CA ILE A 619 16.83 2.63 18.33
C ILE A 619 17.04 3.81 17.37
N PHE A 620 16.11 4.06 16.45
CA PHE A 620 16.14 5.24 15.59
C PHE A 620 16.11 6.53 16.41
N ALA A 621 15.20 6.65 17.38
CA ALA A 621 15.11 7.81 18.27
C ALA A 621 16.42 8.03 19.05
N MET A 622 17.04 6.96 19.55
CA MET A 622 18.32 7.01 20.24
C MET A 622 19.45 7.48 19.31
N ARG A 623 19.54 6.94 18.09
CA ARG A 623 20.50 7.39 17.07
C ARG A 623 20.32 8.86 16.73
N HIS A 624 19.08 9.30 16.60
CA HIS A 624 18.73 10.70 16.33
C HIS A 624 19.25 11.63 17.43
N ALA A 625 19.10 11.24 18.70
CA ALA A 625 19.60 12.00 19.83
C ALA A 625 21.12 12.00 19.94
N ILE A 626 21.77 10.84 19.76
CA ILE A 626 23.24 10.70 19.80
C ILE A 626 23.89 11.52 18.68
N LEU A 627 23.36 11.46 17.45
CA LEU A 627 23.86 12.24 16.33
C LEU A 627 23.74 13.74 16.60
N SER A 628 22.59 14.17 17.12
CA SER A 628 22.34 15.58 17.47
C SER A 628 23.32 16.07 18.52
N LEU A 629 23.56 15.29 19.57
CA LEU A 629 24.50 15.64 20.62
C LEU A 629 25.95 15.68 20.08
N ALA A 630 26.36 14.69 19.29
CA ALA A 630 27.71 14.60 18.72
C ALA A 630 28.06 15.81 17.82
N LEU A 631 27.14 16.23 16.96
CA LEU A 631 27.31 17.39 16.09
C LEU A 631 27.15 18.74 16.82
N TRP A 632 26.58 18.73 18.03
CA TRP A 632 26.39 19.93 18.86
C TRP A 632 27.58 20.22 19.78
N ILE A 633 28.31 19.20 20.26
CA ILE A 633 29.46 19.37 21.19
C ILE A 633 30.47 20.44 20.75
N PRO A 634 30.89 20.53 19.47
CA PRO A 634 31.84 21.56 19.05
C PRO A 634 31.34 23.00 19.25
N ALA A 635 30.02 23.22 19.35
CA ALA A 635 29.44 24.55 19.58
C ALA A 635 29.60 25.06 21.03
N VAL A 636 29.71 24.15 22.00
CA VAL A 636 29.78 24.45 23.45
C VAL A 636 31.17 24.34 24.05
N CYS A 637 32.17 23.99 23.24
CA CYS A 637 33.58 23.97 23.65
C CYS A 637 34.25 25.31 23.32
N LYS A 638 34.85 25.97 24.32
CA LYS A 638 35.55 27.27 24.17
C LYS A 638 36.47 27.38 22.93
N PRO A 639 37.38 26.43 22.66
CA PRO A 639 38.30 26.57 21.52
C PRO A 639 37.62 26.39 20.15
N THR A 640 36.49 25.69 20.08
CA THR A 640 35.82 25.35 18.81
C THR A 640 34.52 26.15 18.56
N ALA A 641 33.99 26.85 19.57
CA ALA A 641 32.75 27.61 19.48
C ALA A 641 32.77 28.66 18.37
N TRP A 642 33.89 29.40 18.25
CA TRP A 642 34.07 30.38 17.19
C TRP A 642 34.09 29.73 15.80
N PHE A 643 34.87 28.65 15.63
CA PHE A 643 34.94 27.90 14.38
C PHE A 643 33.57 27.38 13.94
N TYR A 644 32.78 26.88 14.89
CA TYR A 644 31.42 26.41 14.66
C TYR A 644 30.48 27.54 14.22
N TYR A 645 30.55 28.70 14.87
CA TYR A 645 29.72 29.85 14.52
C TYR A 645 30.11 30.50 13.18
N GLU A 646 31.42 30.64 12.91
CA GLU A 646 31.97 31.23 11.70
C GLU A 646 31.58 30.41 10.46
N ASN A 647 31.71 29.09 10.53
CA ASN A 647 31.33 28.19 9.44
C ASN A 647 29.85 27.80 9.46
N LYS A 648 29.05 28.32 10.40
CA LYS A 648 27.62 27.99 10.56
C LYS A 648 27.38 26.48 10.66
N GLY A 649 28.12 25.82 11.55
CA GLY A 649 28.09 24.37 11.80
C GLY A 649 26.71 23.81 12.18
N LEU A 650 25.79 24.66 12.63
CA LEU A 650 24.38 24.31 12.88
C LEU A 650 23.73 23.59 11.68
N TRP A 651 24.09 23.95 10.45
CA TRP A 651 23.53 23.30 9.27
C TRP A 651 24.02 21.86 9.07
N ALA A 652 25.23 21.52 9.51
CA ALA A 652 25.67 20.12 9.49
C ALA A 652 24.81 19.27 10.44
N LEU A 653 24.45 19.83 11.60
CA LEU A 653 23.55 19.21 12.57
C LEU A 653 22.14 18.98 12.00
N ILE A 654 21.53 20.02 11.43
CA ILE A 654 20.21 19.93 10.79
C ILE A 654 20.23 18.91 9.63
N MET A 655 21.28 18.92 8.81
CA MET A 655 21.41 17.99 7.67
C MET A 655 21.59 16.53 8.12
N GLY A 656 22.35 16.29 9.19
CA GLY A 656 22.49 14.96 9.80
C GLY A 656 21.14 14.42 10.29
N GLN A 657 20.39 15.22 11.04
CA GLN A 657 19.05 14.84 11.55
C GLN A 657 18.02 14.61 10.44
N LEU A 658 18.03 15.44 9.40
CA LEU A 658 17.16 15.24 8.25
C LEU A 658 17.57 14.02 7.43
N GLY A 659 18.84 13.62 7.46
CA GLY A 659 19.43 12.53 6.69
C GLY A 659 19.26 11.13 7.28
N LEU A 660 18.94 11.02 8.58
CA LEU A 660 18.69 9.73 9.22
C LEU A 660 17.39 9.09 8.72
N ALA A 661 17.46 7.80 8.38
CA ALA A 661 16.32 6.96 8.11
C ALA A 661 16.29 5.77 9.08
N ILE A 662 15.15 5.09 9.18
CA ILE A 662 14.98 3.92 10.07
C ILE A 662 15.80 2.72 9.54
N TYR A 663 15.82 2.55 8.22
CA TYR A 663 16.45 1.42 7.54
C TYR A 663 17.71 1.82 6.78
N ALA A 664 18.72 0.94 6.77
CA ALA A 664 20.03 1.23 6.21
C ALA A 664 20.03 1.45 4.69
N GLY A 665 19.29 0.63 3.93
CA GLY A 665 19.18 0.78 2.48
C GLY A 665 18.51 2.09 2.07
N ASP A 666 17.45 2.49 2.79
CA ASP A 666 16.76 3.75 2.56
C ASP A 666 17.67 4.95 2.87
N GLN A 667 18.46 4.88 3.95
CA GLN A 667 19.43 5.93 4.27
C GLN A 667 20.53 6.08 3.21
N ILE A 668 21.09 4.98 2.69
CA ILE A 668 22.16 5.01 1.67
C ILE A 668 21.66 5.64 0.37
N LEU A 669 20.46 5.28 -0.07
CA LEU A 669 19.89 5.88 -1.28
C LEU A 669 19.53 7.35 -1.07
N ASN A 670 18.91 7.69 0.08
CA ASN A 670 18.66 9.09 0.43
C ASN A 670 19.96 9.88 0.46
N PHE A 671 21.06 9.31 0.95
CA PHE A 671 22.38 9.92 0.92
C PHE A 671 22.86 10.20 -0.51
N LEU A 672 22.81 9.22 -1.41
CA LEU A 672 23.19 9.40 -2.82
C LEU A 672 22.34 10.48 -3.50
N VAL A 673 21.02 10.39 -3.35
CA VAL A 673 20.05 11.35 -3.92
C VAL A 673 20.33 12.76 -3.43
N ARG A 674 20.63 12.93 -2.13
CA ARG A 674 20.90 14.24 -1.54
C ARG A 674 22.26 14.79 -1.95
N ILE A 675 23.30 13.95 -2.08
CA ILE A 675 24.59 14.39 -2.63
C ILE A 675 24.43 14.89 -4.06
N ILE A 676 23.78 14.09 -4.92
CA ILE A 676 23.54 14.46 -6.32
C ILE A 676 22.74 15.78 -6.38
N GLY A 677 21.66 15.88 -5.60
CA GLY A 677 20.85 17.09 -5.52
C GLY A 677 21.62 18.31 -5.00
N THR A 678 22.55 18.12 -4.05
CA THR A 678 23.40 19.20 -3.52
C THR A 678 24.44 19.64 -4.55
N ILE A 679 25.06 18.73 -5.28
CA ILE A 679 26.04 19.07 -6.33
C ILE A 679 25.36 19.86 -7.45
N ILE A 680 24.23 19.38 -7.96
CA ILE A 680 23.46 20.07 -9.01
C ILE A 680 22.96 21.42 -8.51
N GLY A 681 22.38 21.45 -7.30
CA GLY A 681 21.89 22.69 -6.70
C GLY A 681 23.00 23.71 -6.41
N LEU A 682 24.21 23.26 -6.09
CA LEU A 682 25.37 24.13 -5.92
C LEU A 682 25.82 24.74 -7.25
N LEU A 683 25.91 23.94 -8.32
CA LEU A 683 26.26 24.43 -9.66
C LEU A 683 25.26 25.48 -10.13
N LEU A 684 23.97 25.17 -10.05
CA LEU A 684 22.90 26.09 -10.45
C LEU A 684 22.81 27.30 -9.52
N GLY A 685 23.00 27.12 -8.21
CA GLY A 685 23.04 28.22 -7.24
C GLY A 685 24.18 29.20 -7.51
N MET A 686 25.36 28.70 -7.94
CA MET A 686 26.47 29.55 -8.37
C MET A 686 26.14 30.33 -9.65
N VAL A 687 25.46 29.71 -10.61
CA VAL A 687 24.99 30.39 -11.82
C VAL A 687 23.99 31.49 -11.48
N VAL A 688 23.00 31.20 -10.61
CA VAL A 688 22.02 32.19 -10.13
C VAL A 688 22.71 33.35 -9.43
N TRP A 689 23.67 33.07 -8.55
CA TRP A 689 24.44 34.11 -7.87
C TRP A 689 25.27 34.94 -8.86
N TYR A 690 25.93 34.31 -9.83
CA TYR A 690 26.72 35.02 -10.83
C TYR A 690 25.87 35.95 -11.70
N ILE A 691 24.68 35.50 -12.13
CA ILE A 691 23.73 36.31 -12.91
C ILE A 691 23.15 37.46 -12.07
N GLY A 692 22.75 37.19 -10.83
CA GLY A 692 22.08 38.16 -9.97
C GLY A 692 23.02 39.17 -9.31
N ALA A 693 24.25 38.75 -9.00
CA ALA A 693 25.19 39.52 -8.20
C ALA A 693 26.58 39.77 -8.82
N GLY A 694 27.01 38.94 -9.78
CA GLY A 694 28.33 39.05 -10.39
C GLY A 694 29.45 39.04 -9.35
N ARG A 695 30.31 40.08 -9.34
CA ARG A 695 31.39 40.25 -8.35
C ARG A 695 31.03 41.16 -7.16
N GLY A 696 29.83 41.74 -7.14
CA GLY A 696 29.42 42.78 -6.18
C GLY A 696 28.25 42.37 -5.26
N PRO A 697 27.63 43.35 -4.55
CA PRO A 697 26.47 43.09 -3.69
C PRO A 697 25.24 42.61 -4.46
N GLY A 698 25.18 42.92 -5.77
CA GLY A 698 24.20 42.42 -6.71
C GLY A 698 22.93 43.26 -6.85
N ASN A 699 22.17 42.98 -7.91
CA ASN A 699 20.91 43.67 -8.17
C ASN A 699 19.74 42.89 -7.56
N ALA A 700 18.95 43.55 -6.72
CA ALA A 700 17.73 43.04 -6.11
C ALA A 700 16.77 42.39 -7.13
N TYR A 701 16.54 43.04 -8.28
CA TYR A 701 15.67 42.51 -9.32
C TYR A 701 16.31 41.31 -10.04
N GLY A 702 17.62 41.39 -10.29
CA GLY A 702 18.38 40.33 -10.96
C GLY A 702 18.39 39.03 -10.16
N ILE A 703 18.60 39.10 -8.84
CA ILE A 703 18.62 37.90 -7.99
C ILE A 703 17.23 37.27 -7.86
N VAL A 704 16.16 38.07 -7.78
CA VAL A 704 14.78 37.55 -7.74
C VAL A 704 14.43 36.86 -9.05
N ILE A 705 14.63 37.52 -10.20
CA ILE A 705 14.29 36.97 -11.51
C ILE A 705 15.10 35.70 -11.79
N ALA A 706 16.41 35.72 -11.55
CA ALA A 706 17.27 34.56 -11.75
C ALA A 706 16.87 33.41 -10.81
N SER A 707 16.70 33.66 -9.51
CA SER A 707 16.32 32.60 -8.56
C SER A 707 14.97 31.99 -8.92
N THR A 708 13.98 32.82 -9.25
CA THR A 708 12.65 32.36 -9.67
C THR A 708 12.69 31.50 -10.93
N PHE A 709 13.45 31.92 -11.96
CA PHE A 709 13.56 31.18 -13.22
C PHE A 709 14.22 29.80 -13.03
N PHE A 710 15.31 29.73 -12.26
CA PHE A 710 16.02 28.47 -12.02
C PHE A 710 15.27 27.56 -11.03
N LEU A 711 14.51 28.09 -10.08
CA LEU A 711 13.69 27.30 -9.16
C LEU A 711 12.40 26.76 -9.80
N ALA A 712 11.83 27.47 -10.77
CA ALA A 712 10.59 27.12 -11.45
C ALA A 712 10.53 25.66 -11.98
N PRO A 713 11.49 25.16 -12.78
CA PRO A 713 11.42 23.79 -13.30
C PRO A 713 11.47 22.75 -12.18
N PHE A 714 12.30 22.95 -11.15
CA PHE A 714 12.40 22.01 -10.03
C PHE A 714 11.16 22.03 -9.13
N LEU A 715 10.51 23.19 -8.99
CA LEU A 715 9.23 23.30 -8.32
C LEU A 715 8.13 22.56 -9.09
N PHE A 716 8.10 22.68 -10.42
CA PHE A 716 7.16 21.93 -11.27
C PHE A 716 7.38 20.42 -11.16
N LEU A 717 8.64 19.98 -11.26
CA LEU A 717 9.03 18.57 -11.13
C LEU A 717 8.67 18.02 -9.75
N ARG A 718 8.89 18.80 -8.69
CA ARG A 718 8.51 18.43 -7.34
C ARG A 718 6.99 18.26 -7.16
N ILE A 719 6.19 19.11 -7.79
CA ILE A 719 4.71 19.03 -7.68
C ILE A 719 4.16 17.85 -8.49
N SER A 720 4.83 17.51 -9.59
CA SER A 720 4.28 16.64 -10.63
C SER A 720 4.78 15.20 -10.60
N LEU A 721 5.96 14.93 -10.05
CA LEU A 721 6.57 13.61 -10.04
C LEU A 721 6.25 12.81 -8.77
N PRO A 722 6.39 11.47 -8.81
CA PRO A 722 6.09 10.60 -7.67
C PRO A 722 6.86 10.98 -6.38
N PRO A 723 6.28 10.71 -5.18
CA PRO A 723 6.83 11.16 -3.89
C PRO A 723 8.25 10.64 -3.61
N GLN A 724 8.64 9.50 -4.20
CA GLN A 724 9.97 8.92 -4.06
C GLN A 724 11.08 9.83 -4.60
N GLN A 725 10.80 10.63 -5.64
CA GLN A 725 11.76 11.56 -6.23
C GLN A 725 11.70 12.96 -5.61
N MET A 726 10.76 13.20 -4.68
CA MET A 726 10.55 14.52 -4.06
C MET A 726 11.81 15.04 -3.36
N ALA A 727 12.55 14.15 -2.68
CA ALA A 727 13.76 14.52 -1.94
C ALA A 727 14.85 15.11 -2.85
N LEU A 728 15.00 14.60 -4.07
CA LEU A 728 16.00 15.09 -5.04
C LEU A 728 15.69 16.54 -5.45
N TRP A 729 14.48 16.78 -5.93
CA TRP A 729 14.06 18.09 -6.43
C TRP A 729 13.98 19.14 -5.31
N MET A 730 13.58 18.72 -4.12
CA MET A 730 13.60 19.57 -2.91
C MET A 730 15.04 19.98 -2.56
N MET A 731 15.99 19.03 -2.56
CA MET A 731 17.40 19.34 -2.24
C MET A 731 18.05 20.29 -3.25
N ILE A 732 17.76 20.14 -4.54
CA ILE A 732 18.25 21.06 -5.57
C ILE A 732 17.74 22.48 -5.28
N GLY A 733 16.43 22.64 -5.07
CA GLY A 733 15.82 23.94 -4.81
C GLY A 733 16.34 24.59 -3.52
N ILE A 734 16.43 23.83 -2.43
CA ILE A 734 16.95 24.29 -1.15
C ILE A 734 18.41 24.74 -1.29
N THR A 735 19.24 24.01 -2.02
CA THR A 735 20.67 24.34 -2.19
C THR A 735 20.85 25.60 -3.03
N ILE A 736 20.04 25.82 -4.06
CA ILE A 736 20.03 27.08 -4.83
C ILE A 736 19.74 28.27 -3.91
N VAL A 737 18.71 28.16 -3.05
CA VAL A 737 18.37 29.21 -2.08
C VAL A 737 19.47 29.38 -1.03
N PHE A 738 20.14 28.30 -0.61
CA PHE A 738 21.29 28.43 0.30
C PHE A 738 22.44 29.22 -0.31
N VAL A 739 22.75 29.05 -1.59
CA VAL A 739 23.83 29.81 -2.22
C VAL A 739 23.41 31.25 -2.48
N ALA A 740 22.27 31.46 -3.13
CA ALA A 740 21.80 32.80 -3.52
C ALA A 740 21.34 33.63 -2.32
N GLY A 741 20.52 33.05 -1.43
CA GLY A 741 19.95 33.72 -0.27
C GLY A 741 20.99 34.13 0.77
N TYR A 742 21.89 33.21 1.17
CA TYR A 742 22.98 33.60 2.08
C TYR A 742 23.96 34.58 1.45
N SER A 743 24.25 34.46 0.15
CA SER A 743 25.10 35.45 -0.51
C SER A 743 24.49 36.85 -0.44
N TRP A 744 23.17 36.97 -0.65
CA TRP A 744 22.45 38.24 -0.52
C TRP A 744 22.49 38.80 0.90
N VAL A 745 22.17 37.95 1.88
CA VAL A 745 22.18 38.31 3.31
C VAL A 745 23.58 38.74 3.75
N ASN A 746 24.63 38.02 3.33
CA ASN A 746 26.01 38.30 3.72
C ASN A 746 26.60 39.57 3.06
N THR A 747 26.08 40.02 1.92
CA THR A 747 26.53 41.25 1.25
C THR A 747 25.80 42.50 1.75
N HIS A 748 24.54 42.38 2.16
CA HIS A 748 23.71 43.50 2.61
C HIS A 748 23.67 43.67 4.13
N LEU A 749 24.14 42.67 4.87
CA LEU A 749 24.23 42.71 6.33
C LEU A 749 25.66 42.49 6.76
N ASN A 750 26.16 43.42 7.59
CA ASN A 750 27.44 43.26 8.27
C ASN A 750 27.29 42.24 9.42
N ALA A 751 27.12 40.97 9.05
CA ALA A 751 27.05 39.87 9.99
C ALA A 751 28.45 39.51 10.49
N ILE A 752 28.61 39.46 11.80
CA ILE A 752 29.85 39.05 12.47
C ILE A 752 30.06 37.55 12.17
N GLY A 753 31.22 37.19 11.62
CA GLY A 753 31.52 35.84 11.12
C GLY A 753 30.90 35.54 9.75
N ASN A 754 31.36 36.25 8.71
CA ASN A 754 30.88 36.08 7.33
C ASN A 754 31.62 34.91 6.65
N PRO A 755 30.94 33.78 6.35
CA PRO A 755 31.56 32.63 5.70
C PRO A 755 32.01 32.89 4.25
N GLY A 756 31.64 34.04 3.68
CA GLY A 756 31.90 34.44 2.30
C GLY A 756 30.61 34.56 1.49
N TYR A 757 30.77 34.85 0.20
CA TYR A 757 29.67 34.95 -0.77
C TYR A 757 30.04 34.20 -2.07
N GLY A 758 29.04 33.78 -2.83
CA GLY A 758 29.22 33.08 -4.10
C GLY A 758 29.91 31.73 -3.97
N VAL A 759 30.99 31.52 -4.74
CA VAL A 759 31.72 30.24 -4.82
C VAL A 759 32.28 29.82 -3.46
N THR A 760 32.85 30.77 -2.71
CA THR A 760 33.45 30.51 -1.39
C THR A 760 32.43 30.00 -0.37
N LEU A 761 31.19 30.50 -0.46
CA LEU A 761 30.09 30.02 0.34
C LEU A 761 29.58 28.66 -0.15
N GLY A 762 29.44 28.48 -1.46
CA GLY A 762 28.92 27.26 -2.08
C GLY A 762 29.64 26.01 -1.61
N TRP A 763 30.97 25.94 -1.76
CA TRP A 763 31.72 24.75 -1.38
C TRP A 763 31.69 24.50 0.14
N LYS A 764 31.72 25.56 0.96
CA LYS A 764 31.59 25.44 2.43
C LYS A 764 30.25 24.81 2.81
N ARG A 765 29.16 25.16 2.11
CA ARG A 765 27.84 24.56 2.33
C ARG A 765 27.80 23.10 1.91
N ALA A 766 28.34 22.76 0.74
CA ALA A 766 28.43 21.36 0.33
C ALA A 766 29.23 20.51 1.33
N LEU A 767 30.33 21.05 1.87
CA LEU A 767 31.11 20.38 2.89
C LEU A 767 30.31 20.11 4.17
N LEU A 768 29.51 21.08 4.67
CA LEU A 768 28.66 20.87 5.85
C LEU A 768 27.60 19.79 5.63
N VAL A 769 27.03 19.73 4.42
CA VAL A 769 26.07 18.69 4.03
C VAL A 769 26.75 17.32 4.05
N ILE A 770 27.95 17.21 3.50
CA ILE A 770 28.76 15.97 3.53
C ILE A 770 29.06 15.57 4.98
N ILE A 771 29.50 16.50 5.83
CA ILE A 771 29.80 16.24 7.26
C ILE A 771 28.55 15.74 8.01
N GLY A 772 27.40 16.39 7.81
CA GLY A 772 26.15 15.97 8.46
C GLY A 772 25.76 14.55 8.08
N PHE A 773 25.86 14.21 6.79
CA PHE A 773 25.54 12.87 6.32
C PHE A 773 26.57 11.81 6.69
N THR A 774 27.87 12.12 6.67
CA THR A 774 28.90 11.15 7.11
C THR A 774 28.74 10.85 8.59
N ALA A 775 28.46 11.86 9.42
CA ALA A 775 28.13 11.63 10.84
C ALA A 775 26.87 10.76 11.00
N GLY A 776 25.81 11.03 10.22
CA GLY A 776 24.60 10.20 10.22
C GLY A 776 24.86 8.75 9.78
N PHE A 777 25.75 8.55 8.80
CA PHE A 777 26.19 7.22 8.35
C PHE A 777 26.97 6.48 9.43
N ILE A 778 27.90 7.16 10.12
CA ILE A 778 28.68 6.58 11.22
C ILE A 778 27.76 6.13 12.37
N VAL A 779 26.83 6.99 12.81
CA VAL A 779 25.89 6.68 13.89
C VAL A 779 24.94 5.53 13.51
N MET A 780 24.72 5.30 12.22
CA MET A 780 23.92 4.16 11.76
C MET A 780 24.64 2.82 11.88
N LEU A 781 25.96 2.79 11.66
CA LEU A 781 26.76 1.56 11.72
C LEU A 781 26.81 0.98 13.15
N PHE A 782 26.77 1.82 14.17
CA PHE A 782 26.79 1.39 15.58
C PHE A 782 25.36 1.35 16.19
N PRO A 783 24.98 0.37 17.03
CA PRO A 783 25.65 -0.90 17.31
C PRO A 783 25.42 -1.99 16.25
N ASN A 784 24.26 -1.99 15.57
CA ASN A 784 23.93 -2.90 14.48
C ASN A 784 22.99 -2.21 13.47
N PRO A 785 23.31 -2.14 12.17
CA PRO A 785 22.41 -1.58 11.17
C PRO A 785 21.17 -2.47 11.01
N ILE A 786 19.99 -1.84 10.93
CA ILE A 786 18.77 -2.56 10.59
C ILE A 786 18.72 -2.67 9.07
N SER A 787 19.05 -3.85 8.57
CA SER A 787 19.16 -4.13 7.14
C SER A 787 17.80 -4.06 6.44
N SER A 788 17.76 -3.42 5.27
CA SER A 788 16.56 -3.39 4.43
C SER A 788 16.25 -4.79 3.87
N ARG A 789 17.25 -5.66 3.74
CA ARG A 789 17.06 -7.07 3.33
C ARG A 789 16.24 -7.86 4.34
N VAL A 790 16.54 -7.68 5.63
CA VAL A 790 15.78 -8.30 6.72
C VAL A 790 14.36 -7.76 6.75
N LEU A 791 14.18 -6.46 6.47
CA LEU A 791 12.85 -5.86 6.33
C LEU A 791 12.06 -6.52 5.20
N VAL A 792 12.60 -6.60 3.98
CA VAL A 792 11.92 -7.23 2.84
C VAL A 792 11.52 -8.67 3.19
N ARG A 793 12.45 -9.46 3.72
CA ARG A 793 12.19 -10.85 4.12
C ARG A 793 11.06 -10.98 5.14
N LYS A 794 11.11 -10.21 6.23
CA LYS A 794 10.10 -10.25 7.28
C LYS A 794 8.75 -9.69 6.81
N SER A 795 8.76 -8.72 5.90
CA SER A 795 7.53 -8.12 5.38
C SER A 795 6.79 -9.09 4.47
N ILE A 796 7.50 -9.77 3.56
CA ILE A 796 6.93 -10.84 2.74
C ILE A 796 6.43 -11.98 3.64
N ALA A 797 7.21 -12.37 4.66
CA ALA A 797 6.73 -13.38 5.61
C ALA A 797 5.43 -12.98 6.33
N ALA A 798 5.32 -11.71 6.74
CA ALA A 798 4.13 -11.19 7.39
C ALA A 798 2.94 -11.12 6.42
N ILE A 799 3.15 -10.68 5.17
CA ILE A 799 2.10 -10.65 4.15
C ILE A 799 1.62 -12.07 3.83
N LEU A 800 2.52 -13.04 3.71
CA LEU A 800 2.16 -14.44 3.50
C LEU A 800 1.29 -14.96 4.66
N ASN A 801 1.63 -14.65 5.92
CA ASN A 801 0.82 -15.01 7.08
C ASN A 801 -0.56 -14.36 7.05
N GLU A 802 -0.64 -13.06 6.71
CA GLU A 802 -1.91 -12.34 6.71
C GLU A 802 -2.80 -12.78 5.53
N THR A 803 -2.21 -13.07 4.37
CA THR A 803 -2.88 -13.72 3.24
C THR A 803 -3.48 -15.06 3.68
N GLY A 804 -2.72 -15.88 4.41
CA GLY A 804 -3.21 -17.13 5.01
C GLY A 804 -4.34 -16.92 6.01
N ASN A 805 -4.25 -15.90 6.86
CA ASN A 805 -5.30 -15.54 7.80
C ASN A 805 -6.58 -15.10 7.09
N ILE A 806 -6.49 -14.29 6.02
CA ILE A 806 -7.65 -13.90 5.22
C ILE A 806 -8.28 -15.15 4.61
N PHE A 807 -7.47 -16.01 3.98
CA PHE A 807 -7.94 -17.26 3.39
C PHE A 807 -8.68 -18.15 4.40
N ALA A 808 -8.13 -18.31 5.61
CA ALA A 808 -8.78 -19.06 6.69
C ALA A 808 -10.12 -18.43 7.12
N THR A 809 -10.16 -17.10 7.33
CA THR A 809 -11.39 -16.41 7.72
C THR A 809 -12.48 -16.50 6.66
N GLU A 810 -12.11 -16.50 5.38
CA GLU A 810 -13.07 -16.60 4.27
C GLU A 810 -13.61 -18.03 4.12
N ILE A 811 -12.76 -19.04 4.26
CA ILE A 811 -13.20 -20.44 4.28
C ILE A 811 -14.13 -20.70 5.46
N GLU A 812 -13.79 -20.21 6.66
CA GLU A 812 -14.64 -20.38 7.83
C GLU A 812 -16.00 -19.69 7.65
N ALA A 813 -16.00 -18.45 7.15
CA ALA A 813 -17.23 -17.73 6.86
C ALA A 813 -18.10 -18.46 5.82
N PHE A 814 -17.47 -19.03 4.80
CA PHE A 814 -18.14 -19.83 3.77
C PHE A 814 -18.71 -21.14 4.33
N LEU A 815 -17.96 -21.87 5.16
CA LEU A 815 -18.42 -23.10 5.82
C LEU A 815 -19.53 -22.83 6.84
N ALA A 816 -19.47 -21.70 7.56
CA ALA A 816 -20.51 -21.30 8.49
C ALA A 816 -21.83 -20.97 7.78
N GLU A 817 -21.75 -20.37 6.59
CA GLU A 817 -22.88 -20.09 5.72
C GLU A 817 -23.55 -21.40 5.26
N GLU A 818 -22.75 -22.35 4.78
CA GLU A 818 -23.23 -23.66 4.34
C GLU A 818 -23.84 -24.48 5.50
N ALA A 819 -23.22 -24.44 6.69
CA ALA A 819 -23.77 -25.09 7.88
C ALA A 819 -25.11 -24.48 8.32
N SER A 820 -25.30 -23.17 8.11
CA SER A 820 -26.56 -22.47 8.40
C SER A 820 -27.65 -22.86 7.40
N ALA A 821 -27.31 -22.96 6.11
CA ALA A 821 -28.21 -23.45 5.07
C ALA A 821 -28.71 -24.88 5.39
N ARG A 822 -27.82 -25.79 5.81
CA ARG A 822 -28.23 -27.15 6.22
C ARG A 822 -29.16 -27.18 7.42
N LYS A 823 -28.94 -26.31 8.42
CA LYS A 823 -29.83 -26.22 9.59
C LYS A 823 -31.23 -25.76 9.17
N SER A 824 -31.32 -24.80 8.23
CA SER A 824 -32.60 -24.37 7.65
C SER A 824 -33.30 -25.54 6.95
N ALA A 825 -32.60 -26.25 6.07
CA ALA A 825 -33.14 -27.39 5.33
C ALA A 825 -33.61 -28.56 6.22
N ASN A 826 -32.96 -28.80 7.36
CA ASN A 826 -33.38 -29.81 8.32
C ASN A 826 -34.54 -29.34 9.23
N THR A 827 -34.74 -28.03 9.40
CA THR A 827 -35.84 -27.47 10.23
C THR A 827 -37.16 -27.46 9.46
N ASP A 828 -37.14 -27.33 8.13
CA ASP A 828 -38.31 -27.40 7.25
C ASP A 828 -39.01 -28.78 7.23
N GLN A 829 -38.41 -29.83 7.81
CA GLN A 829 -39.08 -31.11 7.98
C GLN A 829 -39.97 -31.22 9.24
N ASP A 830 -39.82 -30.32 10.22
CA ASP A 830 -40.52 -30.44 11.52
C ASP A 830 -41.56 -29.34 11.83
N ILE A 831 -41.69 -28.26 11.03
CA ILE A 831 -42.68 -27.20 11.31
C ILE A 831 -43.39 -26.73 10.03
N LYS A 832 -44.57 -27.31 9.77
CA LYS A 832 -45.61 -26.70 8.93
C LYS A 832 -46.46 -25.78 9.81
N ASP A 833 -46.01 -24.55 10.05
CA ASP A 833 -46.84 -23.39 10.36
C ASP A 833 -45.90 -22.16 10.47
N ASP A 834 -46.36 -21.01 9.99
CA ASP A 834 -45.69 -19.68 9.96
C ASP A 834 -44.99 -19.28 8.63
N SER A 835 -45.72 -19.38 7.52
CA SER A 835 -45.42 -18.69 6.27
C SER A 835 -45.73 -17.19 6.35
N GLU A 836 -44.90 -16.39 7.04
CA GLU A 836 -44.93 -14.92 6.89
C GLU A 836 -43.59 -14.20 7.18
N LYS A 837 -42.51 -14.90 7.60
CA LYS A 837 -41.22 -14.28 7.96
C LYS A 837 -40.07 -14.40 6.93
N HIS A 838 -40.26 -15.10 5.82
CA HIS A 838 -39.14 -15.41 4.92
C HIS A 838 -38.60 -14.23 4.08
N ILE A 839 -39.37 -13.16 3.89
CA ILE A 839 -38.96 -12.02 3.02
C ILE A 839 -37.92 -11.13 3.73
N ASP A 840 -37.95 -11.03 5.07
CA ASP A 840 -37.00 -10.20 5.83
C ASP A 840 -35.64 -10.91 6.01
N GLU A 841 -35.60 -12.25 6.07
CA GLU A 841 -34.36 -13.01 6.28
C GLU A 841 -33.44 -13.04 5.06
N GLU A 842 -33.96 -13.09 3.82
CA GLU A 842 -33.15 -13.09 2.60
C GLU A 842 -32.41 -11.76 2.39
N SER A 843 -33.10 -10.64 2.66
CA SER A 843 -32.51 -9.29 2.61
C SER A 843 -31.41 -9.13 3.68
N GLU A 844 -31.62 -9.66 4.88
CA GLU A 844 -30.65 -9.60 5.97
C GLU A 844 -29.41 -10.49 5.69
N LYS A 845 -29.58 -11.65 5.06
CA LYS A 845 -28.48 -12.54 4.63
C LYS A 845 -27.63 -11.91 3.52
N ALA A 846 -28.27 -11.27 2.53
CA ALA A 846 -27.57 -10.55 1.46
C ALA A 846 -26.74 -9.38 2.01
N SER A 847 -27.28 -8.62 2.98
CA SER A 847 -26.55 -7.55 3.67
C SER A 847 -25.30 -8.06 4.39
N LYS A 848 -25.39 -9.22 5.06
CA LYS A 848 -24.26 -9.83 5.78
C LYS A 848 -23.14 -10.31 4.85
N LYS A 849 -23.47 -10.88 3.68
CA LYS A 849 -22.47 -11.26 2.65
C LYS A 849 -21.72 -10.03 2.14
N GLU A 850 -22.44 -8.94 1.89
CA GLU A 850 -21.84 -7.72 1.36
C GLU A 850 -20.95 -7.02 2.39
N ASP A 851 -21.35 -6.98 3.66
CA ASP A 851 -20.55 -6.43 4.75
C ASP A 851 -19.26 -7.24 5.02
N ARG A 852 -19.32 -8.56 4.84
CA ARG A 852 -18.14 -9.45 4.86
C ARG A 852 -17.16 -9.06 3.75
N ILE A 853 -17.63 -8.97 2.50
CA ILE A 853 -16.80 -8.59 1.34
C ILE A 853 -16.19 -7.20 1.56
N LYS A 854 -16.96 -6.25 2.10
CA LYS A 854 -16.49 -4.89 2.44
C LYS A 854 -15.39 -4.92 3.51
N THR A 855 -15.49 -5.80 4.50
CA THR A 855 -14.50 -5.92 5.59
C THR A 855 -13.22 -6.60 5.11
N THR A 856 -13.34 -7.71 4.40
CA THR A 856 -12.21 -8.44 3.85
C THR A 856 -11.52 -7.67 2.74
N GLY A 857 -12.28 -6.94 1.92
CA GLY A 857 -11.75 -6.03 0.91
C GLY A 857 -10.83 -4.96 1.51
N ARG A 858 -11.09 -4.47 2.74
CA ARG A 858 -10.19 -3.56 3.45
C ARG A 858 -8.86 -4.22 3.81
N ARG A 859 -8.90 -5.48 4.29
CA ARG A 859 -7.68 -6.25 4.62
C ARG A 859 -6.87 -6.57 3.37
N ALA A 860 -7.52 -6.99 2.29
CA ALA A 860 -6.88 -7.24 1.00
C ALA A 860 -6.24 -5.96 0.40
N LEU A 861 -6.92 -4.81 0.50
CA LEU A 861 -6.36 -3.51 0.10
C LEU A 861 -5.16 -3.12 0.99
N ALA A 862 -5.22 -3.39 2.29
CA ALA A 862 -4.09 -3.17 3.19
C ALA A 862 -2.87 -4.03 2.80
N ILE A 863 -3.08 -5.29 2.41
CA ILE A 863 -1.99 -6.12 1.88
C ILE A 863 -1.46 -5.56 0.55
N ALA A 864 -2.34 -5.22 -0.39
CA ALA A 864 -1.94 -4.70 -1.70
C ALA A 864 -1.11 -3.40 -1.58
N THR A 865 -1.51 -2.51 -0.67
CA THR A 865 -0.80 -1.26 -0.37
C THR A 865 0.56 -1.54 0.29
N ARG A 866 0.64 -2.46 1.26
CA ARG A 866 1.91 -2.88 1.88
C ARG A 866 2.88 -3.50 0.88
N LEU A 867 2.38 -4.38 0.03
CA LEU A 867 3.19 -5.01 -1.02
C LEU A 867 3.78 -3.91 -1.93
N LYS A 868 2.99 -2.92 -2.32
CA LYS A 868 3.50 -1.76 -3.06
C LYS A 868 4.55 -0.95 -2.28
N GLU A 869 4.36 -0.70 -0.99
CA GLU A 869 5.32 0.03 -0.14
C GLU A 869 6.69 -0.67 -0.04
N ILE A 870 6.72 -2.00 -0.16
CA ILE A 870 7.95 -2.79 -0.11
C ILE A 870 8.71 -2.77 -1.45
N ARG A 871 8.04 -2.51 -2.57
CA ARG A 871 8.66 -2.53 -3.91
C ARG A 871 9.89 -1.62 -4.04
N PRO A 872 9.90 -0.36 -3.53
CA PRO A 872 11.12 0.45 -3.48
C PRO A 872 12.18 -0.16 -2.56
N SER A 873 11.79 -0.72 -1.41
CA SER A 873 12.72 -1.38 -0.50
C SER A 873 13.45 -2.56 -1.14
N LEU A 874 12.81 -3.28 -2.06
CA LEU A 874 13.43 -4.36 -2.85
C LEU A 874 14.54 -3.83 -3.76
N THR A 875 14.34 -2.69 -4.43
CA THR A 875 15.38 -2.07 -5.26
C THR A 875 16.49 -1.47 -4.40
N PHE A 876 16.14 -0.90 -3.25
CA PHE A 876 17.09 -0.28 -2.32
C PHE A 876 18.00 -1.32 -1.63
N ALA A 877 17.47 -2.51 -1.32
CA ALA A 877 18.22 -3.62 -0.73
C ALA A 877 19.39 -4.12 -1.60
N ARG A 878 19.35 -3.85 -2.92
CA ARG A 878 20.46 -4.16 -3.84
C ARG A 878 21.70 -3.30 -3.58
N PHE A 879 21.53 -2.06 -3.13
CA PHE A 879 22.63 -1.09 -2.93
C PHE A 879 23.30 -1.19 -1.54
N GLU A 880 22.74 -1.96 -0.62
CA GLU A 880 23.33 -2.18 0.70
C GLU A 880 24.66 -2.96 0.59
N PRO A 881 25.73 -2.61 1.34
CA PRO A 881 26.97 -3.37 1.29
C PRO A 881 26.76 -4.86 1.65
N GLN A 882 27.41 -5.76 0.91
CA GLN A 882 27.27 -7.22 1.07
C GLN A 882 28.38 -7.77 1.98
N LEU A 883 28.20 -7.67 3.30
CA LEU A 883 29.19 -8.16 4.27
C LEU A 883 29.12 -9.68 4.51
N SER A 884 27.97 -10.32 4.25
CA SER A 884 27.69 -11.72 4.61
C SER A 884 27.46 -12.65 3.39
N GLY A 885 27.67 -12.15 2.17
CA GLY A 885 27.40 -12.88 0.92
C GLY A 885 26.50 -12.11 -0.07
N SER A 886 26.35 -12.68 -1.26
CA SER A 886 25.47 -12.11 -2.30
C SER A 886 24.00 -12.26 -1.91
N TRP A 887 23.24 -11.17 -2.03
CA TRP A 887 21.81 -11.20 -1.76
C TRP A 887 21.06 -11.67 -3.03
N PRO A 888 20.20 -12.70 -2.95
CA PRO A 888 19.50 -13.25 -4.11
C PRO A 888 18.31 -12.36 -4.51
N SER A 889 18.58 -11.21 -5.13
CA SER A 889 17.57 -10.20 -5.48
C SER A 889 16.50 -10.72 -6.44
N GLU A 890 16.87 -11.62 -7.34
CA GLU A 890 15.93 -12.20 -8.33
C GLU A 890 14.91 -13.12 -7.66
N ASP A 891 15.33 -13.95 -6.71
CA ASP A 891 14.45 -14.88 -6.00
C ASP A 891 13.46 -14.12 -5.12
N TYR A 892 13.89 -13.05 -4.43
CA TYR A 892 12.97 -12.16 -3.71
C TYR A 892 12.03 -11.38 -4.64
N GLY A 893 12.48 -11.02 -5.85
CA GLY A 893 11.63 -10.41 -6.88
C GLY A 893 10.54 -11.36 -7.37
N LYS A 894 10.90 -12.63 -7.62
CA LYS A 894 9.93 -13.69 -7.97
C LYS A 894 8.94 -13.94 -6.83
N LEU A 895 9.42 -14.01 -5.58
CA LEU A 895 8.57 -14.20 -4.40
C LEU A 895 7.55 -13.06 -4.25
N PHE A 896 7.99 -11.82 -4.46
CA PHE A 896 7.14 -10.63 -4.48
C PHE A 896 6.03 -10.72 -5.55
N GLU A 897 6.38 -11.14 -6.77
CA GLU A 897 5.40 -11.31 -7.85
C GLU A 897 4.41 -12.43 -7.54
N LEU A 898 4.87 -13.57 -7.00
CA LEU A 898 4.01 -14.69 -6.61
C LEU A 898 3.04 -14.29 -5.51
N GLU A 899 3.48 -13.50 -4.54
CA GLU A 899 2.62 -12.98 -3.46
C GLU A 899 1.55 -12.02 -4.00
N ALA A 900 1.89 -11.13 -4.94
CA ALA A 900 0.92 -10.28 -5.62
C ALA A 900 -0.14 -11.09 -6.38
N ARG A 901 0.29 -12.17 -7.04
CA ARG A 901 -0.61 -13.07 -7.77
C ARG A 901 -1.45 -13.92 -6.82
N CYS A 902 -0.89 -14.38 -5.70
CA CYS A 902 -1.58 -15.11 -4.64
C CYS A 902 -2.74 -14.27 -4.07
N LEU A 903 -2.47 -12.99 -3.77
CA LEU A 903 -3.52 -12.04 -3.37
C LEU A 903 -4.59 -11.88 -4.46
N SER A 904 -4.21 -11.86 -5.74
CA SER A 904 -5.17 -11.75 -6.85
C SER A 904 -6.08 -12.98 -6.95
N SER A 905 -5.53 -14.18 -6.79
CA SER A 905 -6.30 -15.42 -6.75
C SER A 905 -7.24 -15.46 -5.54
N LEU A 906 -6.79 -14.98 -4.38
CA LEU A 906 -7.63 -14.86 -3.19
C LEU A 906 -8.79 -13.85 -3.38
N ILE A 907 -8.52 -12.72 -4.05
CA ILE A 907 -9.54 -11.72 -4.43
C ILE A 907 -10.62 -12.34 -5.32
N LEU A 908 -10.21 -13.14 -6.31
CA LEU A 908 -11.13 -13.88 -7.18
C LEU A 908 -11.96 -14.89 -6.38
N LEU A 909 -11.34 -15.64 -5.46
CA LEU A 909 -12.02 -16.61 -4.63
C LEU A 909 -13.14 -15.98 -3.77
N ILE A 910 -12.82 -14.88 -3.07
CA ILE A 910 -13.78 -14.12 -2.28
C ILE A 910 -14.94 -13.61 -3.15
N THR A 911 -14.60 -13.17 -4.37
CA THR A 911 -15.57 -12.69 -5.36
C THR A 911 -16.58 -13.78 -5.71
N SER A 912 -16.09 -14.99 -6.00
CA SER A 912 -16.91 -16.13 -6.42
C SER A 912 -17.70 -16.71 -5.24
N PHE A 913 -17.12 -16.79 -4.03
CA PHE A 913 -17.83 -17.20 -2.81
C PHE A 913 -19.04 -16.31 -2.50
N GLY A 914 -18.97 -15.02 -2.81
CA GLY A 914 -20.09 -14.11 -2.64
C GLY A 914 -21.31 -14.42 -3.52
N LYS A 915 -21.13 -15.12 -4.65
CA LYS A 915 -22.16 -15.39 -5.65
C LYS A 915 -22.72 -16.82 -5.64
N LEU A 916 -22.10 -17.73 -4.90
CA LEU A 916 -22.54 -19.12 -4.86
C LEU A 916 -23.87 -19.24 -4.10
N ASP A 917 -24.78 -19.99 -4.70
CA ASP A 917 -26.03 -20.41 -4.08
C ASP A 917 -25.81 -21.63 -3.16
N GLU A 918 -26.73 -21.88 -2.23
CA GLU A 918 -26.63 -22.91 -1.20
C GLU A 918 -26.36 -24.31 -1.77
N LYS A 919 -26.98 -24.65 -2.92
CA LYS A 919 -26.75 -25.92 -3.62
C LYS A 919 -25.30 -26.06 -4.07
N TRP A 920 -24.76 -25.03 -4.72
CA TRP A 920 -23.39 -25.04 -5.24
C TRP A 920 -22.35 -24.87 -4.13
N CYS A 921 -22.71 -24.23 -3.02
CA CYS A 921 -21.92 -24.24 -1.79
C CYS A 921 -21.77 -25.67 -1.25
N SER A 922 -22.88 -26.42 -1.16
CA SER A 922 -22.85 -27.82 -0.74
C SER A 922 -22.02 -28.70 -1.71
N VAL A 923 -22.13 -28.50 -3.03
CA VAL A 923 -21.30 -29.20 -4.02
C VAL A 923 -19.81 -28.92 -3.78
N LEU A 924 -19.44 -27.65 -3.61
CA LEU A 924 -18.06 -27.27 -3.36
C LEU A 924 -17.51 -27.89 -2.07
N VAL A 925 -18.29 -27.91 -0.99
CA VAL A 925 -17.87 -28.43 0.33
C VAL A 925 -17.75 -29.96 0.34
N HIS A 926 -18.72 -30.68 -0.22
CA HIS A 926 -18.80 -32.15 -0.08
C HIS A 926 -18.22 -32.94 -1.22
N LYS A 927 -18.27 -32.39 -2.44
CA LYS A 927 -17.89 -33.13 -3.64
C LYS A 927 -16.49 -32.77 -4.13
N THR A 928 -15.89 -31.67 -3.68
CA THR A 928 -14.51 -31.32 -4.07
C THR A 928 -13.46 -31.73 -3.03
N PRO A 929 -12.25 -32.14 -3.46
CA PRO A 929 -11.16 -32.44 -2.55
C PRO A 929 -10.56 -31.18 -1.91
N PHE A 930 -10.76 -30.00 -2.52
CA PHE A 930 -10.23 -28.72 -2.03
C PHE A 930 -10.76 -28.32 -0.66
N MET A 931 -12.01 -28.68 -0.35
CA MET A 931 -12.67 -28.36 0.91
C MET A 931 -12.54 -29.46 1.97
N ASN A 932 -11.71 -30.48 1.72
CA ASN A 932 -11.46 -31.52 2.72
C ASN A 932 -10.78 -30.92 3.96
N PRO A 933 -11.32 -31.12 5.18
CA PRO A 933 -10.75 -30.55 6.41
C PRO A 933 -9.27 -30.91 6.64
N ASN A 934 -8.85 -32.13 6.29
CA ASN A 934 -7.46 -32.56 6.43
C ASN A 934 -6.54 -31.83 5.45
N PHE A 935 -7.01 -31.65 4.21
CA PHE A 935 -6.27 -30.92 3.20
C PHE A 935 -6.16 -29.42 3.54
N LEU A 936 -7.26 -28.81 4.00
CA LEU A 936 -7.24 -27.42 4.47
C LEU A 936 -6.27 -27.22 5.64
N SER A 937 -6.22 -28.18 6.57
CA SER A 937 -5.21 -28.18 7.65
C SER A 937 -3.78 -28.23 7.09
N ASP A 938 -3.50 -29.07 6.09
CA ASP A 938 -2.21 -29.12 5.41
C ASP A 938 -1.89 -27.76 4.75
N VAL A 939 -2.84 -27.14 4.05
CA VAL A 939 -2.65 -25.82 3.41
C VAL A 939 -2.35 -24.72 4.44
N PHE A 940 -3.12 -24.63 5.53
CA PHE A 940 -2.86 -23.62 6.56
C PHE A 940 -1.54 -23.87 7.29
N SER A 941 -1.20 -25.14 7.53
CA SER A 941 0.08 -25.50 8.15
C SER A 941 1.28 -25.15 7.26
N THR A 942 1.21 -25.41 5.95
CA THR A 942 2.28 -25.07 5.02
C THR A 942 2.49 -23.56 4.94
N ILE A 943 1.41 -22.76 4.81
CA ILE A 943 1.51 -21.28 4.84
C ILE A 943 2.16 -20.80 6.15
N ALA A 944 1.76 -21.35 7.29
CA ALA A 944 2.32 -20.99 8.59
C ALA A 944 3.80 -21.36 8.71
N VAL A 945 4.20 -22.56 8.24
CA VAL A 945 5.60 -23.01 8.21
C VAL A 945 6.44 -22.14 7.28
N LEU A 946 5.97 -21.88 6.05
CA LEU A 946 6.67 -21.02 5.08
C LEU A 946 6.87 -19.61 5.62
N SER A 947 5.82 -19.02 6.21
CA SER A 947 5.90 -17.70 6.85
C SER A 947 6.88 -17.70 8.03
N ALA A 948 6.79 -18.68 8.94
CA ALA A 948 7.66 -18.75 10.11
C ALA A 948 9.14 -18.94 9.72
N SER A 949 9.42 -19.85 8.78
CA SER A 949 10.76 -20.08 8.25
C SER A 949 11.34 -18.82 7.62
N LEU A 950 10.56 -18.08 6.84
CA LEU A 950 11.02 -16.83 6.23
C LEU A 950 11.18 -15.69 7.27
N MET A 951 10.27 -15.58 8.24
CA MET A 951 10.31 -14.58 9.31
C MET A 951 11.58 -14.70 10.16
N HIS A 952 11.90 -15.93 10.58
CA HIS A 952 13.02 -16.21 11.46
C HIS A 952 14.31 -16.54 10.71
N GLY A 953 14.24 -16.92 9.43
CA GLY A 953 15.37 -17.42 8.65
C GLY A 953 15.81 -18.82 9.06
N HIS A 954 14.88 -19.68 9.48
CA HIS A 954 15.15 -21.07 9.82
C HIS A 954 14.98 -21.97 8.58
N PRO A 955 15.76 -23.06 8.48
CA PRO A 955 15.59 -24.02 7.40
C PRO A 955 14.17 -24.61 7.44
N LEU A 956 13.64 -24.96 6.27
CA LEU A 956 12.38 -25.69 6.20
C LEU A 956 12.54 -27.09 6.83
N PRO A 957 11.45 -27.67 7.36
CA PRO A 957 11.44 -29.06 7.81
C PRO A 957 11.97 -29.99 6.71
N ALA A 958 12.59 -31.10 7.10
CA ALA A 958 13.27 -31.98 6.16
C ALA A 958 12.39 -32.61 5.07
N TYR A 959 11.08 -32.61 5.31
CA TYR A 959 10.10 -32.96 4.30
C TYR A 959 8.89 -32.05 4.44
N LEU A 960 8.66 -31.23 3.41
CA LEU A 960 7.42 -30.49 3.22
C LEU A 960 6.77 -31.00 1.93
N PRO A 961 5.65 -31.73 2.01
CA PRO A 961 5.01 -32.28 0.82
C PRO A 961 4.45 -31.15 -0.06
N SER A 962 4.47 -31.37 -1.38
CA SER A 962 3.77 -30.52 -2.34
C SER A 962 2.26 -30.59 -2.07
N LEU A 963 1.60 -29.44 -1.96
CA LEU A 963 0.16 -29.38 -1.70
C LEU A 963 -0.64 -29.99 -2.85
N ARG A 964 -0.18 -29.83 -4.10
CA ARG A 964 -0.81 -30.49 -5.25
C ARG A 964 -0.79 -32.03 -5.14
N ASP A 965 0.32 -32.61 -4.68
CA ASP A 965 0.40 -34.07 -4.50
C ASP A 965 -0.51 -34.54 -3.35
N ARG A 966 -0.62 -33.74 -2.28
CA ARG A 966 -1.55 -33.99 -1.16
C ARG A 966 -3.01 -33.89 -1.59
N LEU A 967 -3.33 -32.96 -2.49
CA LEU A 967 -4.68 -32.83 -3.05
C LEU A 967 -5.09 -34.11 -3.79
N ILE A 968 -4.23 -34.62 -4.66
CA ILE A 968 -4.45 -35.87 -5.41
C ILE A 968 -4.53 -37.08 -4.45
N TYR A 969 -3.69 -37.09 -3.42
CA TYR A 969 -3.73 -38.11 -2.36
C TYR A 969 -5.09 -38.12 -1.63
N HIS A 970 -5.60 -36.95 -1.23
CA HIS A 970 -6.90 -36.85 -0.56
C HIS A 970 -8.07 -37.20 -1.48
N GLU A 971 -7.99 -36.88 -2.76
CA GLU A 971 -9.00 -37.28 -3.74
C GLU A 971 -9.07 -38.81 -3.89
N THR A 972 -7.94 -39.46 -4.13
CA THR A 972 -7.85 -40.92 -4.30
C THR A 972 -8.36 -41.68 -3.06
N HIS A 973 -8.05 -41.19 -1.86
CA HIS A 973 -8.47 -41.83 -0.61
C HIS A 973 -9.93 -41.52 -0.22
N SER A 974 -10.43 -40.31 -0.54
CA SER A 974 -11.84 -39.96 -0.35
C SER A 974 -12.75 -40.82 -1.25
N PHE A 975 -12.33 -41.07 -2.49
CA PHE A 975 -13.07 -41.91 -3.44
C PHE A 975 -13.09 -43.39 -3.03
N ARG A 976 -11.97 -43.92 -2.52
CA ARG A 976 -11.87 -45.33 -2.06
C ARG A 976 -12.77 -45.63 -0.85
N GLY A 977 -12.98 -44.65 0.03
CA GLY A 977 -13.91 -44.76 1.15
C GLY A 977 -15.40 -44.83 0.74
N LYS A 978 -15.80 -44.12 -0.32
CA LYS A 978 -17.17 -44.21 -0.89
C LYS A 978 -17.44 -45.59 -1.51
N MET A 979 -16.46 -46.17 -2.21
CA MET A 979 -16.58 -47.48 -2.86
C MET A 979 -16.73 -48.62 -1.83
N PHE A 980 -16.00 -48.56 -0.70
CA PHE A 980 -16.15 -49.52 0.40
C PHE A 980 -17.53 -49.46 1.08
N ASN A 981 -18.12 -48.26 1.21
CA ASN A 981 -19.46 -48.09 1.78
C ASN A 981 -20.59 -48.55 0.86
N TYR A 982 -20.39 -48.52 -0.47
CA TYR A 982 -21.35 -49.10 -1.42
C TYR A 982 -21.33 -50.63 -1.39
N SER A 983 -20.14 -51.24 -1.34
CA SER A 983 -19.99 -52.71 -1.28
C SER A 983 -20.64 -53.34 -0.03
N PHE A 984 -20.74 -52.60 1.08
CA PHE A 984 -21.36 -53.12 2.31
C PHE A 984 -22.89 -52.96 2.38
N LYS A 985 -23.51 -52.12 1.53
CA LYS A 985 -24.98 -51.90 1.53
C LYS A 985 -25.76 -52.84 0.62
N ASP A 986 -25.13 -53.45 -0.39
CA ASP A 986 -25.82 -54.29 -1.40
C ASP A 986 -25.80 -55.81 -1.14
N THR A 987 -25.41 -56.28 0.04
CA THR A 987 -25.39 -57.73 0.38
C THR A 987 -26.74 -58.30 0.85
N LYS A 988 -27.87 -57.91 0.23
CA LYS A 988 -29.19 -58.48 0.58
C LYS A 988 -30.06 -59.06 -0.53
N TYR A 989 -29.63 -59.11 -1.79
CA TYR A 989 -30.35 -59.87 -2.81
C TYR A 989 -29.40 -60.71 -3.67
N ASN A 990 -29.42 -62.02 -3.42
CA ASN A 990 -28.82 -63.04 -4.28
C ASN A 990 -29.69 -63.21 -5.53
N THR A 991 -29.21 -62.71 -6.67
CA THR A 991 -29.60 -63.21 -7.99
C THR A 991 -28.33 -63.60 -8.74
N PRO A 992 -28.27 -64.80 -9.36
CA PRO A 992 -27.08 -65.24 -10.06
C PRO A 992 -27.03 -64.54 -11.41
N VAL A 993 -26.16 -63.54 -11.54
CA VAL A 993 -25.81 -62.96 -12.84
C VAL A 993 -24.62 -63.74 -13.39
N GLU A 994 -24.75 -64.16 -14.65
CA GLU A 994 -23.80 -64.92 -15.42
C GLU A 994 -22.40 -64.30 -15.40
N LYS A 995 -21.40 -65.19 -15.32
CA LYS A 995 -19.99 -64.85 -15.46
C LYS A 995 -19.69 -64.49 -16.91
N ASP A 996 -19.90 -63.22 -17.27
CA ASP A 996 -19.11 -62.62 -18.34
C ASP A 996 -17.80 -62.11 -17.74
N ASN A 997 -16.73 -62.85 -18.02
CA ASN A 997 -15.34 -62.47 -17.81
C ASN A 997 -14.94 -61.35 -18.79
N GLN A 998 -15.58 -60.19 -18.66
CA GLN A 998 -15.12 -58.91 -19.18
C GLN A 998 -15.27 -57.88 -18.06
N LEU A 999 -14.52 -58.09 -16.98
CA LEU A 999 -14.01 -56.95 -16.23
C LEU A 999 -12.94 -56.32 -17.13
N GLU A 1000 -13.39 -55.56 -18.13
CA GLU A 1000 -12.57 -54.46 -18.61
C GLU A 1000 -12.17 -53.67 -17.36
N GLU A 1001 -10.88 -53.65 -17.05
CA GLU A 1001 -10.26 -52.55 -16.34
C GLU A 1001 -10.49 -51.29 -17.17
N SER A 1002 -11.74 -50.82 -17.26
CA SER A 1002 -12.12 -49.66 -18.03
C SER A 1002 -11.61 -48.45 -17.26
N ASP A 1003 -10.40 -48.00 -17.61
CA ASP A 1003 -9.91 -46.61 -17.61
C ASP A 1003 -10.58 -45.63 -16.62
N THR A 1004 -10.68 -46.01 -15.34
CA THR A 1004 -11.13 -45.11 -14.25
C THR A 1004 -10.04 -44.09 -13.85
N ASN A 1005 -8.90 -44.10 -14.57
CA ASN A 1005 -7.74 -43.26 -14.35
C ASN A 1005 -7.56 -42.14 -15.39
N ASP A 1006 -8.63 -41.71 -16.09
CA ASP A 1006 -8.49 -40.55 -16.99
C ASP A 1006 -8.45 -39.23 -16.21
N SER A 1007 -7.27 -38.88 -15.69
CA SER A 1007 -6.99 -37.65 -14.94
C SER A 1007 -7.22 -36.36 -15.73
N ALA A 1008 -7.43 -36.45 -17.05
CA ALA A 1008 -7.67 -35.34 -17.97
C ALA A 1008 -9.12 -35.32 -18.54
N GLY A 1009 -10.06 -36.03 -17.89
CA GLY A 1009 -11.48 -36.03 -18.26
C GLY A 1009 -12.24 -34.75 -17.83
N PRO A 1010 -13.52 -34.60 -18.24
CA PRO A 1010 -14.29 -33.36 -18.14
C PRO A 1010 -14.69 -32.98 -16.70
N SER A 1011 -14.73 -33.95 -15.79
CA SER A 1011 -15.04 -33.77 -14.36
C SER A 1011 -13.83 -33.40 -13.50
N LYS A 1012 -12.64 -33.24 -14.10
CA LYS A 1012 -11.38 -32.94 -13.40
C LYS A 1012 -10.74 -31.66 -13.92
N LEU A 1013 -10.24 -30.84 -12.99
CA LEU A 1013 -9.36 -29.71 -13.28
C LEU A 1013 -8.00 -30.04 -12.66
N ASP A 1014 -6.95 -30.07 -13.48
CA ASP A 1014 -5.56 -30.32 -13.07
C ASP A 1014 -5.37 -31.63 -12.31
N GLY A 1015 -6.19 -32.63 -12.67
CA GLY A 1015 -6.18 -33.96 -12.07
C GLY A 1015 -7.10 -34.10 -10.86
N ALA A 1016 -7.61 -32.98 -10.30
CA ALA A 1016 -8.51 -32.95 -9.16
C ALA A 1016 -9.99 -32.86 -9.58
N SER A 1017 -10.87 -33.62 -8.93
CA SER A 1017 -12.31 -33.55 -9.17
C SER A 1017 -12.87 -32.14 -8.90
N VAL A 1018 -13.70 -31.69 -9.84
CA VAL A 1018 -14.46 -30.43 -9.74
C VAL A 1018 -15.70 -30.60 -8.85
N GLY A 1019 -15.96 -31.80 -8.33
CA GLY A 1019 -17.15 -32.09 -7.52
C GLY A 1019 -18.43 -32.29 -8.34
N ILE A 1020 -18.31 -32.37 -9.65
CA ILE A 1020 -19.36 -32.85 -10.55
C ILE A 1020 -18.90 -34.21 -11.06
N GLU A 1021 -19.59 -35.28 -10.69
CA GLU A 1021 -19.24 -36.62 -11.17
C GLU A 1021 -19.53 -36.73 -12.68
N ALA A 1022 -18.75 -37.55 -13.40
CA ALA A 1022 -18.92 -37.70 -14.85
C ALA A 1022 -20.33 -38.20 -15.24
N GLU A 1023 -21.02 -38.87 -14.33
CA GLU A 1023 -22.40 -39.38 -14.50
C GLU A 1023 -23.48 -38.33 -14.22
N GLU A 1024 -23.14 -37.30 -13.44
CA GLU A 1024 -24.02 -36.16 -13.11
C GLU A 1024 -23.82 -34.99 -14.09
N LEU A 1025 -22.73 -35.00 -14.88
CA LEU A 1025 -22.45 -33.99 -15.89
C LEU A 1025 -23.47 -34.09 -17.04
N THR A 1026 -24.50 -33.24 -16.96
CA THR A 1026 -25.54 -33.11 -17.99
C THR A 1026 -25.42 -31.76 -18.68
N LEU A 1027 -26.01 -31.66 -19.88
CA LEU A 1027 -26.03 -30.39 -20.60
C LEU A 1027 -26.75 -29.28 -19.81
N ASP A 1028 -27.73 -29.65 -18.97
CA ASP A 1028 -28.45 -28.70 -18.10
C ASP A 1028 -27.56 -28.16 -16.98
N VAL A 1029 -26.65 -28.98 -16.42
CA VAL A 1029 -25.66 -28.53 -15.43
C VAL A 1029 -24.63 -27.58 -16.06
N LEU A 1030 -24.22 -27.81 -17.30
CA LEU A 1030 -23.32 -26.90 -18.04
C LEU A 1030 -23.93 -25.53 -18.34
N ASN A 1031 -25.26 -25.44 -18.41
CA ASN A 1031 -25.98 -24.19 -18.67
C ASN A 1031 -26.44 -23.46 -17.38
N ASP A 1032 -26.18 -24.05 -16.21
CA ASP A 1032 -26.50 -23.45 -14.90
C ASP A 1032 -25.77 -22.11 -14.71
N GLU A 1033 -26.47 -21.12 -14.14
CA GLU A 1033 -25.96 -19.78 -13.88
C GLU A 1033 -24.81 -19.73 -12.89
N HIS A 1034 -24.81 -20.62 -11.91
CA HIS A 1034 -23.83 -20.59 -10.85
C HIS A 1034 -22.59 -21.43 -11.17
N LEU A 1035 -22.61 -22.21 -12.26
CA LEU A 1035 -21.45 -23.01 -12.67
C LEU A 1035 -20.21 -22.15 -12.96
N PRO A 1036 -20.29 -21.00 -13.66
CA PRO A 1036 -19.16 -20.11 -13.82
C PRO A 1036 -18.53 -19.65 -12.49
N ALA A 1037 -19.33 -19.24 -11.51
CA ALA A 1037 -18.84 -18.85 -10.19
C ALA A 1037 -18.18 -20.03 -9.45
N HIS A 1038 -18.77 -21.22 -9.54
CA HIS A 1038 -18.20 -22.45 -8.96
C HIS A 1038 -16.86 -22.81 -9.62
N SER A 1039 -16.79 -22.74 -10.95
CA SER A 1039 -15.54 -23.00 -11.69
C SER A 1039 -14.46 -21.97 -11.38
N ALA A 1040 -14.82 -20.70 -11.19
CA ALA A 1040 -13.90 -19.63 -10.79
C ALA A 1040 -13.36 -19.84 -9.37
N ALA A 1041 -14.20 -20.31 -8.44
CA ALA A 1041 -13.75 -20.72 -7.11
C ALA A 1041 -12.74 -21.89 -7.18
N ILE A 1042 -12.97 -22.89 -8.02
CA ILE A 1042 -12.06 -24.04 -8.16
C ILE A 1042 -10.75 -23.65 -8.85
N VAL A 1043 -10.81 -22.86 -9.93
CA VAL A 1043 -9.61 -22.35 -10.63
C VAL A 1043 -8.78 -21.47 -9.69
N SER A 1044 -9.44 -20.61 -8.88
CA SER A 1044 -8.74 -19.77 -7.91
C SER A 1044 -8.13 -20.58 -6.76
N LEU A 1045 -8.80 -21.61 -6.24
CA LEU A 1045 -8.24 -22.54 -5.24
C LEU A 1045 -7.03 -23.31 -5.80
N SER A 1046 -7.16 -23.90 -6.99
CA SER A 1046 -6.05 -24.59 -7.66
C SER A 1046 -4.85 -23.65 -7.88
N SER A 1047 -5.12 -22.41 -8.35
CA SER A 1047 -4.08 -21.40 -8.55
C SER A 1047 -3.43 -20.97 -7.24
N LEU A 1048 -4.21 -20.80 -6.17
CA LEU A 1048 -3.70 -20.43 -4.85
C LEU A 1048 -2.72 -21.50 -4.33
N ILE A 1049 -3.11 -22.77 -4.40
CA ILE A 1049 -2.29 -23.92 -3.99
C ILE A 1049 -1.00 -23.97 -4.81
N SER A 1050 -1.14 -23.86 -6.14
CA SER A 1050 -0.01 -23.83 -7.07
C SER A 1050 1.02 -22.74 -6.73
N ARG A 1051 0.54 -21.54 -6.40
CA ARG A 1051 1.41 -20.42 -6.04
C ARG A 1051 2.06 -20.64 -4.68
N ILE A 1052 1.38 -21.28 -3.73
CA ILE A 1052 1.96 -21.65 -2.43
C ILE A 1052 3.10 -22.66 -2.62
N ASP A 1053 2.92 -23.67 -3.48
CA ASP A 1053 3.97 -24.64 -3.80
C ASP A 1053 5.19 -23.96 -4.47
N GLU A 1054 4.97 -23.09 -5.47
CA GLU A 1054 6.05 -22.30 -6.10
C GLU A 1054 6.78 -21.39 -5.10
N MET A 1055 6.05 -20.75 -4.18
CA MET A 1055 6.65 -19.99 -3.07
C MET A 1055 7.47 -20.91 -2.16
N GLY A 1056 6.98 -22.12 -1.89
CA GLY A 1056 7.68 -23.14 -1.11
C GLY A 1056 9.02 -23.54 -1.73
N GLU A 1057 9.09 -23.72 -3.05
CA GLU A 1057 10.34 -24.02 -3.76
C GLU A 1057 11.36 -22.87 -3.65
N ILE A 1058 10.91 -21.63 -3.82
CA ILE A 1058 11.79 -20.46 -3.69
C ILE A 1058 12.27 -20.31 -2.24
N ILE A 1059 11.38 -20.48 -1.26
CA ILE A 1059 11.73 -20.41 0.17
C ILE A 1059 12.69 -21.54 0.54
N ARG A 1060 12.52 -22.75 -0.02
CA ARG A 1060 13.46 -23.88 0.13
C ARG A 1060 14.85 -23.51 -0.36
N LYS A 1061 14.95 -22.83 -1.51
CA LYS A 1061 16.23 -22.31 -2.04
C LYS A 1061 16.83 -21.20 -1.15
N LEU A 1062 16.00 -20.34 -0.57
CA LEU A 1062 16.45 -19.20 0.25
C LEU A 1062 16.87 -19.59 1.68
N CYS A 1063 16.11 -20.47 2.34
CA CYS A 1063 16.29 -20.84 3.75
C CYS A 1063 17.03 -22.18 3.92
N GLY A 1064 17.13 -22.98 2.87
CA GLY A 1064 17.58 -24.37 2.94
C GLY A 1064 16.50 -25.30 3.51
N GLU A 1065 16.81 -26.59 3.48
CA GLU A 1065 15.95 -27.66 4.01
C GLU A 1065 16.75 -28.49 5.02
N GLY A 1066 16.09 -28.95 6.09
CA GLY A 1066 16.66 -29.99 6.93
C GLY A 1066 16.93 -31.25 6.10
N THR A 1067 17.98 -32.01 6.40
CA THR A 1067 18.24 -33.26 5.67
C THR A 1067 18.10 -34.46 6.60
N LEU A 1068 17.28 -35.43 6.21
CA LEU A 1068 17.12 -36.71 6.90
C LEU A 1068 17.45 -37.83 5.91
N LYS A 1069 18.74 -38.17 5.79
CA LYS A 1069 19.24 -39.14 4.79
C LYS A 1069 18.47 -40.46 4.77
N GLY A 1070 18.08 -40.98 5.94
CA GLY A 1070 17.32 -42.23 6.05
C GLY A 1070 15.89 -42.11 5.51
N TYR A 1071 15.26 -40.94 5.70
CA TYR A 1071 13.94 -40.65 5.15
C TYR A 1071 14.01 -40.49 3.63
N ASP A 1072 15.02 -39.78 3.11
CA ASP A 1072 15.20 -39.61 1.66
C ASP A 1072 15.39 -40.95 0.95
N SER A 1073 16.17 -41.87 1.52
CA SER A 1073 16.32 -43.22 0.97
C SER A 1073 15.01 -44.00 0.98
N LEU A 1074 14.22 -43.86 2.04
CA LEU A 1074 12.91 -44.53 2.16
C LEU A 1074 11.90 -43.95 1.17
N GLN A 1075 11.87 -42.63 1.04
CA GLN A 1075 10.99 -41.94 0.11
C GLN A 1075 11.32 -42.30 -1.35
N ARG A 1076 12.60 -42.31 -1.73
CA ARG A 1076 13.02 -42.78 -3.05
C ARG A 1076 12.58 -44.21 -3.30
N PHE A 1077 12.76 -45.09 -2.32
CA PHE A 1077 12.29 -46.48 -2.41
C PHE A 1077 10.77 -46.56 -2.65
N TYR A 1078 9.95 -45.78 -1.93
CA TYR A 1078 8.50 -45.73 -2.16
C TYR A 1078 8.13 -45.13 -3.52
N ILE A 1079 8.79 -44.06 -3.95
CA ILE A 1079 8.56 -43.45 -5.27
C ILE A 1079 8.93 -44.44 -6.38
N ASP A 1080 10.02 -45.18 -6.23
CA ASP A 1080 10.43 -46.20 -7.19
C ASP A 1080 9.43 -47.37 -7.21
N GLN A 1081 8.88 -47.77 -6.06
CA GLN A 1081 7.76 -48.73 -6.02
C GLN A 1081 6.49 -48.20 -6.70
N GLU A 1082 6.13 -46.95 -6.47
CA GLU A 1082 4.98 -46.32 -7.13
C GLU A 1082 5.17 -46.18 -8.64
N ARG A 1083 6.39 -45.91 -9.11
CA ARG A 1083 6.74 -45.91 -10.54
C ARG A 1083 6.57 -47.29 -11.16
N VAL A 1084 7.03 -48.33 -10.47
CA VAL A 1084 6.88 -49.73 -10.90
C VAL A 1084 5.40 -50.17 -10.89
N ALA A 1085 4.61 -49.68 -9.95
CA ALA A 1085 3.17 -49.99 -9.87
C ALA A 1085 2.31 -49.18 -10.85
N GLY A 1086 2.72 -47.95 -11.19
CA GLY A 1086 1.99 -47.04 -12.08
C GLY A 1086 2.33 -47.16 -13.57
N GLY A 1087 3.46 -47.80 -13.91
CA GLY A 1087 3.81 -48.18 -15.26
C GLY A 1087 3.62 -49.69 -15.44
N GLY A 1088 2.56 -50.10 -16.14
CA GLY A 1088 2.43 -51.49 -16.56
C GLY A 1088 3.69 -51.92 -17.34
N LEU A 1089 4.36 -52.96 -16.83
CA LEU A 1089 5.36 -53.78 -17.53
C LEU A 1089 6.26 -53.02 -18.51
N PHE A 1090 7.24 -52.27 -18.00
CA PHE A 1090 8.52 -52.23 -18.69
C PHE A 1090 9.35 -53.39 -18.16
N GLU A 1091 9.61 -54.36 -19.04
CA GLU A 1091 10.54 -55.47 -18.79
C GLU A 1091 11.82 -54.92 -18.16
N VAL A 1092 12.07 -55.35 -16.92
CA VAL A 1092 13.40 -55.24 -16.31
C VAL A 1092 14.30 -56.18 -17.09
N GLU A 1093 14.93 -55.69 -18.15
CA GLU A 1093 16.06 -56.36 -18.76
C GLU A 1093 17.21 -56.28 -17.76
N SER A 1094 17.36 -57.35 -16.97
CA SER A 1094 18.48 -57.55 -16.08
C SER A 1094 19.78 -57.53 -16.88
N ARG A 1095 20.64 -56.54 -16.65
CA ARG A 1095 22.07 -56.67 -16.92
C ARG A 1095 22.86 -56.57 -15.63
N HIS A 1096 23.58 -57.67 -15.38
CA HIS A 1096 24.74 -57.78 -14.51
C HIS A 1096 25.75 -56.67 -14.73
#